data_AF-A0A8S4DE64-F1
#
_entry.id   AF-A0A8S4DE64-F1
#
_cell.length_a   1.000
_cell.length_b   1.000
_cell.length_c   1.000
_cell.angle_alpha   90.00
_cell.angle_beta   90.00
_cell.angle_gamma   90.00
#
_symmetry.space_group_name_H-M   'P 1'
#
loop_
_entity.id
_entity.type
_entity.pdbx_description
1 polymer ?
#
loop_
_entity_poly.entity_id
_entity_poly.type
_entity_poly.pdbx_seq_one_letter_code
_entity_poly.pdbx_strand_id
1 'polypeptide(L)'
;MIEEKTRDLYDFLYQNNVEPMLTEKTLKYFEYVWKRTKGSNPQQICRQLNSALMEDTLVSIYERTLREVPLFAAADRSFIRVVTQHLQEMYFLKGETVLQCKDVQGYVYIIYRGKVDVLSSYNEMITCMGPGGMFGNFTGQSLACSEVSIYASRSLDLLVIPSQTFFNLIKYYPKIQAPLKKAFERSKDYIMPISMDVDDDASSDSEGTADDVAGDAQSTHDSRSGSVSDMSRERINVVSISMRSSQSNLSQSRSGASVSTLQNFSPFNLLIPGSLMFQYFGYLMCFVSTLNYVLVLYDLVSRHQCLALYWIHYPIDVLSYLQVYVSMHAARVNKRGELMLEPQRCRRAYFSQRWQAWSDLVANLPLEPICFAFTPPSSVLHYTRANKLLRIKYLLEFYKKTSKELTNNLTTLNIVVTVCVATALLHSAVCVWLAYMLATAPACVVRTYRLRQLDDLLQRRWDYTTSFYVLISEFTSAGGEEFSLSGLVPFIILGVLLSSGKVLAAVTVATSMQLTYSTQFALNIYEKRSKELVDMLKNQGLSNFQLNKLLVYIRQLWQTERGRQLPALIRQTPYVRRCDLMAAMFGQHLRNCYIFADTGEPFLRQLTVLLDYTIFFPGNYIVVAGDSDARMFWLHAGVVSVVSATGVTETKQELLRPGDTFGVIQGLNRGVPHCFSYKAETKVSVLSLSLDAWRPLLPFFPSAQRKIMDRAELLFTDQIL
;
A
#
# COMPACT_ATOMS: atom_id res chain seq x y z
N MET A 1 8.02 0.17 7.02
CA MET A 1 8.23 -1.17 6.42
C MET A 1 7.67 -1.29 5.00
N ILE A 2 6.35 -1.22 4.75
CA ILE A 2 5.84 -1.45 3.38
C ILE A 2 6.20 -0.31 2.41
N GLU A 3 6.22 0.94 2.87
CA GLU A 3 6.74 2.11 2.14
C GLU A 3 8.19 1.90 1.64
N GLU A 4 9.04 1.42 2.54
CA GLU A 4 10.44 1.09 2.27
C GLU A 4 10.54 -0.03 1.22
N LYS A 5 9.78 -1.12 1.38
CA LYS A 5 9.70 -2.19 0.38
C LYS A 5 9.21 -1.70 -0.99
N THR A 6 8.27 -0.77 -1.04
CA THR A 6 7.80 -0.18 -2.31
C THR A 6 8.82 0.77 -2.94
N ARG A 7 9.63 1.49 -2.14
CA ARG A 7 10.77 2.27 -2.63
C ARG A 7 11.86 1.35 -3.18
N ASP A 8 12.27 0.33 -2.42
CA ASP A 8 13.26 -0.66 -2.86
C ASP A 8 12.80 -1.37 -4.16
N LEU A 9 11.49 -1.62 -4.32
CA LEU A 9 10.91 -2.15 -5.55
C LEU A 9 11.03 -1.15 -6.72
N TYR A 10 10.70 0.12 -6.50
CA TYR A 10 10.83 1.16 -7.52
C TYR A 10 12.28 1.31 -7.97
N ASP A 11 13.22 1.41 -7.03
CA ASP A 11 14.66 1.55 -7.31
C ASP A 11 15.17 0.34 -8.12
N PHE A 12 14.74 -0.88 -7.80
CA PHE A 12 15.07 -2.10 -8.54
C PHE A 12 14.47 -2.13 -9.95
N LEU A 13 13.18 -1.78 -10.11
CA LEU A 13 12.53 -1.74 -11.43
C LEU A 13 13.14 -0.67 -12.34
N TYR A 14 13.55 0.46 -11.76
CA TYR A 14 14.27 1.53 -12.46
C TYR A 14 15.66 1.06 -12.93
N GLN A 15 16.44 0.40 -12.07
CA GLN A 15 17.74 -0.18 -12.44
C GLN A 15 17.64 -1.23 -13.55
N ASN A 16 16.54 -1.99 -13.61
CA ASN A 16 16.28 -2.99 -14.65
C ASN A 16 15.58 -2.40 -15.90
N ASN A 17 15.51 -1.07 -16.04
CA ASN A 17 14.93 -0.36 -17.19
C ASN A 17 13.47 -0.76 -17.53
N VAL A 18 12.66 -1.10 -16.53
CA VAL A 18 11.25 -1.46 -16.71
C VAL A 18 10.43 -0.23 -17.10
N GLU A 19 9.52 -0.38 -18.07
CA GLU A 19 8.67 0.70 -18.58
C GLU A 19 7.99 1.47 -17.42
N PRO A 20 8.06 2.81 -17.38
CA PRO A 20 7.51 3.60 -16.28
C PRO A 20 6.00 3.36 -16.06
N MET A 21 5.24 3.09 -17.13
CA MET A 21 3.80 2.77 -17.03
C MET A 21 3.55 1.45 -16.29
N LEU A 22 4.39 0.43 -16.48
CA LEU A 22 4.27 -0.87 -15.80
C LEU A 22 4.70 -0.76 -14.33
N THR A 23 5.75 0.01 -14.07
CA THR A 23 6.22 0.36 -12.72
C THR A 23 5.14 1.10 -11.93
N GLU A 24 4.53 2.14 -12.51
CA GLU A 24 3.44 2.92 -11.89
C GLU A 24 2.21 2.05 -11.58
N LYS A 25 1.77 1.21 -12.54
CA LYS A 25 0.67 0.23 -12.33
C LYS A 25 0.98 -0.72 -11.16
N THR A 26 2.22 -1.18 -11.05
CA THR A 26 2.66 -2.12 -10.00
C THR A 26 2.69 -1.46 -8.62
N LEU A 27 3.14 -0.21 -8.52
CA LEU A 27 3.09 0.56 -7.27
C LEU A 27 1.64 0.85 -6.84
N LYS A 28 0.78 1.28 -7.77
CA LYS A 28 -0.65 1.51 -7.51
C LYS A 28 -1.37 0.27 -6.99
N TYR A 29 -0.98 -0.92 -7.45
CA TYR A 29 -1.47 -2.19 -6.91
C TYR A 29 -1.09 -2.39 -5.43
N PHE A 30 0.19 -2.21 -5.06
CA PHE A 30 0.60 -2.35 -3.65
C PHE A 30 -0.02 -1.29 -2.73
N GLU A 31 -0.17 -0.06 -3.21
CA GLU A 31 -0.95 0.95 -2.50
C GLU A 31 -2.40 0.54 -2.27
N TYR A 32 -3.04 -0.04 -3.28
CA TYR A 32 -4.44 -0.47 -3.21
C TYR A 32 -4.61 -1.64 -2.23
N VAL A 33 -3.75 -2.66 -2.31
CA VAL A 33 -3.72 -3.76 -1.34
C VAL A 33 -3.50 -3.23 0.07
N TRP A 34 -2.54 -2.31 0.28
CA TRP A 34 -2.31 -1.69 1.58
C TRP A 34 -3.50 -0.85 2.08
N LYS A 35 -4.15 -0.08 1.20
CA LYS A 35 -5.36 0.69 1.52
C LYS A 35 -6.49 -0.23 1.97
N ARG A 36 -6.61 -1.44 1.39
CA ARG A 36 -7.65 -2.43 1.66
C ARG A 36 -7.38 -3.32 2.88
N THR A 37 -6.18 -3.89 3.01
CA THR A 37 -5.86 -4.90 4.04
C THR A 37 -5.16 -4.32 5.26
N LYS A 38 -4.57 -3.12 5.16
CA LYS A 38 -3.65 -2.55 6.17
C LYS A 38 -2.47 -3.48 6.54
N GLY A 39 -2.12 -4.39 5.64
CA GLY A 39 -1.06 -5.39 5.83
C GLY A 39 -1.50 -6.65 6.57
N SER A 40 -2.76 -6.75 6.98
CA SER A 40 -3.31 -7.95 7.61
C SER A 40 -3.72 -8.98 6.54
N ASN A 41 -3.20 -10.20 6.64
CA ASN A 41 -3.69 -11.34 5.87
C ASN A 41 -4.53 -12.23 6.81
N PRO A 42 -5.85 -12.40 6.57
CA PRO A 42 -6.72 -13.08 7.52
C PRO A 42 -6.32 -14.55 7.72
N GLN A 43 -5.93 -15.27 6.65
CA GLN A 43 -5.45 -16.65 6.76
C GLN A 43 -4.18 -16.75 7.62
N GLN A 44 -3.21 -15.85 7.44
CA GLN A 44 -1.94 -15.88 8.18
C GLN A 44 -2.16 -15.59 9.68
N ILE A 45 -3.14 -14.76 10.01
CA ILE A 45 -3.54 -14.47 11.40
C ILE A 45 -4.30 -15.67 11.99
N CYS A 46 -5.33 -16.17 11.31
CA CYS A 46 -6.13 -17.30 11.78
C CYS A 46 -5.31 -18.58 11.95
N ARG A 47 -4.25 -18.81 11.15
CA ARG A 47 -3.31 -19.94 11.30
C ARG A 47 -2.44 -19.91 12.57
N GLN A 48 -2.44 -18.82 13.33
CA GLN A 48 -1.79 -18.75 14.65
C GLN A 48 -2.74 -19.17 15.79
N LEU A 49 -4.04 -19.33 15.50
CA LEU A 49 -5.04 -19.82 16.44
C LEU A 49 -5.03 -21.35 16.50
N ASN A 50 -5.72 -21.93 17.49
CA ASN A 50 -6.03 -23.36 17.45
C ASN A 50 -6.97 -23.68 16.27
N SER A 51 -7.03 -24.94 15.86
CA SER A 51 -7.82 -25.38 14.69
C SER A 51 -9.30 -25.00 14.80
N ALA A 52 -9.91 -25.18 15.97
CA ALA A 52 -11.34 -24.87 16.19
C ALA A 52 -11.67 -23.38 15.99
N LEU A 53 -10.91 -22.46 16.61
CA LEU A 53 -11.13 -21.02 16.43
C LEU A 53 -10.74 -20.55 15.03
N MET A 54 -9.70 -21.14 14.43
CA MET A 54 -9.34 -20.90 13.03
C MET A 54 -10.51 -21.26 12.09
N GLU A 55 -11.10 -22.44 12.25
CA GLU A 55 -12.24 -22.89 11.45
C GLU A 55 -13.46 -21.98 11.62
N ASP A 56 -13.89 -21.71 12.86
CA ASP A 56 -15.10 -20.91 13.10
C ASP A 56 -14.95 -19.45 12.65
N THR A 57 -13.76 -18.86 12.81
CA THR A 57 -13.48 -17.52 12.29
C THR A 57 -13.47 -17.50 10.76
N LEU A 58 -12.78 -18.41 10.08
CA LEU A 58 -12.73 -18.45 8.61
C LEU A 58 -14.10 -18.76 7.98
N VAL A 59 -14.89 -19.65 8.60
CA VAL A 59 -16.30 -19.89 8.19
C VAL A 59 -17.11 -18.61 8.33
N SER A 60 -17.05 -17.91 9.46
CA SER A 60 -17.83 -16.67 9.64
C SER A 60 -17.52 -15.58 8.60
N ILE A 61 -16.30 -15.55 8.05
CA ILE A 61 -15.86 -14.57 7.04
C ILE A 61 -16.33 -14.97 5.62
N TYR A 62 -16.24 -16.25 5.25
CA TYR A 62 -16.42 -16.71 3.87
C TYR A 62 -17.72 -17.49 3.61
N GLU A 63 -18.43 -17.98 4.63
CA GLU A 63 -19.63 -18.84 4.47
C GLU A 63 -20.68 -18.21 3.56
N ARG A 64 -20.95 -16.91 3.70
CA ARG A 64 -21.93 -16.18 2.87
C ARG A 64 -21.61 -16.30 1.38
N THR A 65 -20.39 -15.97 0.97
CA THR A 65 -20.04 -15.93 -0.45
C THR A 65 -19.72 -17.31 -1.02
N LEU A 66 -19.33 -18.28 -0.18
CA LEU A 66 -19.28 -19.66 -0.62
C LEU A 66 -20.69 -20.18 -0.93
N ARG A 67 -21.71 -19.85 -0.14
CA ARG A 67 -23.12 -20.21 -0.44
C ARG A 67 -23.68 -19.52 -1.70
N GLU A 68 -23.12 -18.40 -2.13
CA GLU A 68 -23.46 -17.74 -3.42
C GLU A 68 -22.95 -18.53 -4.65
N VAL A 69 -22.06 -19.51 -4.45
CA VAL A 69 -21.57 -20.43 -5.50
C VAL A 69 -22.59 -21.56 -5.75
N PRO A 70 -23.00 -21.85 -7.01
CA PRO A 70 -23.98 -22.90 -7.31
C PRO A 70 -23.60 -24.28 -6.78
N LEU A 71 -22.31 -24.59 -6.76
CA LEU A 71 -21.76 -25.86 -6.29
C LEU A 71 -21.87 -26.04 -4.77
N PHE A 72 -21.93 -24.95 -4.00
CA PHE A 72 -21.83 -24.99 -2.54
C PHE A 72 -23.08 -24.51 -1.81
N ALA A 73 -24.12 -24.02 -2.51
CA ALA A 73 -25.39 -23.62 -1.90
C ALA A 73 -26.03 -24.74 -1.05
N ALA A 74 -25.94 -25.99 -1.51
CA ALA A 74 -26.41 -27.18 -0.80
C ALA A 74 -25.27 -27.98 -0.13
N ALA A 75 -24.08 -27.40 0.02
CA ALA A 75 -22.96 -28.08 0.68
C ALA A 75 -23.13 -28.10 2.20
N ASP A 76 -22.74 -29.22 2.82
CA ASP A 76 -22.72 -29.35 4.27
C ASP A 76 -21.72 -28.37 4.90
N ARG A 77 -22.03 -27.85 6.09
CA ARG A 77 -21.16 -26.88 6.79
C ARG A 77 -19.76 -27.43 7.09
N SER A 78 -19.62 -28.75 7.18
CA SER A 78 -18.33 -29.46 7.26
C SER A 78 -17.44 -29.22 6.04
N PHE A 79 -17.99 -29.25 4.82
CA PHE A 79 -17.25 -28.92 3.60
C PHE A 79 -16.76 -27.46 3.63
N ILE A 80 -17.63 -26.53 4.01
CA ILE A 80 -17.30 -25.10 4.13
C ILE A 80 -16.16 -24.89 5.15
N ARG A 81 -16.21 -25.57 6.31
CA ARG A 81 -15.11 -25.58 7.31
C ARG A 81 -13.79 -26.03 6.71
N VAL A 82 -13.76 -27.11 5.93
CA VAL A 82 -12.49 -27.63 5.38
C VAL A 82 -11.97 -26.78 4.23
N VAL A 83 -12.82 -26.36 3.29
CA VAL A 83 -12.40 -25.54 2.13
C VAL A 83 -11.81 -24.20 2.57
N THR A 84 -12.44 -23.53 3.55
CA THR A 84 -12.00 -22.20 4.00
C THR A 84 -10.58 -22.15 4.56
N GLN A 85 -10.02 -23.27 5.05
CA GLN A 85 -8.62 -23.38 5.49
C GLN A 85 -7.60 -23.22 4.34
N HIS A 86 -8.02 -23.59 3.13
CA HIS A 86 -7.19 -23.63 1.93
C HIS A 86 -7.40 -22.42 0.99
N LEU A 87 -8.45 -21.61 1.21
CA LEU A 87 -8.69 -20.38 0.46
C LEU A 87 -7.67 -19.29 0.82
N GLN A 88 -7.12 -18.60 -0.18
CA GLN A 88 -6.28 -17.41 -0.01
C GLN A 88 -6.91 -16.21 -0.70
N GLU A 89 -6.89 -15.03 -0.08
CA GLU A 89 -7.37 -13.81 -0.75
C GLU A 89 -6.33 -13.25 -1.73
N MET A 90 -6.78 -12.90 -2.94
CA MET A 90 -6.06 -12.06 -3.90
C MET A 90 -6.94 -10.88 -4.33
N TYR A 91 -6.30 -9.76 -4.67
CA TYR A 91 -6.99 -8.52 -5.04
C TYR A 91 -6.55 -8.04 -6.41
N PHE A 92 -7.44 -7.38 -7.15
CA PHE A 92 -7.12 -6.77 -8.45
C PHE A 92 -7.78 -5.38 -8.57
N LEU A 93 -7.12 -4.45 -9.24
CA LEU A 93 -7.70 -3.17 -9.63
C LEU A 93 -8.56 -3.32 -10.90
N LYS A 94 -9.44 -2.33 -11.14
CA LYS A 94 -10.19 -2.23 -12.38
C LYS A 94 -9.24 -2.13 -13.59
N GLY A 95 -9.53 -2.90 -14.64
CA GLY A 95 -8.78 -2.93 -15.90
C GLY A 95 -7.55 -3.86 -15.88
N GLU A 96 -7.34 -4.62 -14.81
CA GLU A 96 -6.26 -5.60 -14.72
C GLU A 96 -6.66 -6.96 -15.30
N THR A 97 -5.73 -7.61 -16.00
CA THR A 97 -5.85 -8.99 -16.43
C THR A 97 -5.60 -9.94 -15.25
N VAL A 98 -6.56 -10.81 -14.94
CA VAL A 98 -6.46 -11.84 -13.91
C VAL A 98 -5.81 -13.10 -14.46
N LEU A 99 -6.24 -13.51 -15.65
CA LEU A 99 -5.72 -14.64 -16.43
C LEU A 99 -5.67 -14.24 -17.91
N GLN A 100 -4.63 -14.66 -18.61
CA GLN A 100 -4.50 -14.46 -20.05
C GLN A 100 -4.69 -15.79 -20.79
N CYS A 101 -5.28 -15.76 -21.98
CA CYS A 101 -5.38 -16.93 -22.86
C CYS A 101 -3.97 -17.54 -23.09
N LYS A 102 -3.90 -18.87 -22.98
CA LYS A 102 -2.67 -19.70 -23.01
C LYS A 102 -1.79 -19.64 -21.75
N ASP A 103 -2.27 -19.06 -20.64
CA ASP A 103 -1.57 -19.18 -19.35
C ASP A 103 -1.74 -20.57 -18.73
N VAL A 104 -0.63 -21.18 -18.32
CA VAL A 104 -0.57 -22.48 -17.65
C VAL A 104 -0.58 -22.26 -16.15
N GLN A 105 -1.64 -22.71 -15.49
CA GLN A 105 -1.91 -22.37 -14.10
C GLN A 105 -2.60 -23.50 -13.30
N GLY A 106 -2.39 -23.47 -11.99
CA GLY A 106 -2.77 -24.55 -11.07
C GLY A 106 -3.89 -24.23 -10.10
N TYR A 107 -4.64 -23.14 -10.31
CA TYR A 107 -5.56 -22.59 -9.32
C TYR A 107 -7.00 -22.51 -9.82
N VAL A 108 -7.92 -22.66 -8.87
CA VAL A 108 -9.33 -22.30 -9.01
C VAL A 108 -9.56 -20.99 -8.28
N TYR A 109 -10.25 -20.06 -8.93
CA TYR A 109 -10.62 -18.75 -8.41
C TYR A 109 -12.13 -18.71 -8.16
N ILE A 110 -12.53 -18.16 -7.02
CA ILE A 110 -13.92 -17.87 -6.66
C ILE A 110 -14.03 -16.35 -6.50
N ILE A 111 -15.02 -15.73 -7.13
CA ILE A 111 -15.23 -14.27 -7.03
C ILE A 111 -15.87 -13.97 -5.68
N TYR A 112 -15.09 -13.37 -4.77
CA TYR A 112 -15.59 -12.92 -3.47
C TYR A 112 -16.33 -11.59 -3.61
N ARG A 113 -15.73 -10.63 -4.32
CA ARG A 113 -16.31 -9.30 -4.57
C ARG A 113 -15.86 -8.76 -5.93
N GLY A 114 -16.72 -7.98 -6.57
CA GLY A 114 -16.41 -7.31 -7.84
C GLY A 114 -17.20 -7.88 -9.02
N LYS A 115 -16.71 -7.63 -10.25
CA LYS A 115 -17.20 -8.25 -11.49
C LYS A 115 -16.03 -8.47 -12.45
N VAL A 116 -15.98 -9.65 -13.07
CA VAL A 116 -15.01 -9.98 -14.12
C VAL A 116 -15.70 -10.05 -15.47
N ASP A 117 -14.96 -9.70 -16.52
CA ASP A 117 -15.34 -9.87 -17.91
C ASP A 117 -14.52 -11.04 -18.48
N VAL A 118 -15.20 -12.04 -19.03
CA VAL A 118 -14.58 -13.22 -19.67
C VAL A 118 -14.52 -12.97 -21.16
N LEU A 119 -13.33 -13.06 -21.73
CA LEU A 119 -13.09 -12.86 -23.15
C LEU A 119 -12.50 -14.11 -23.81
N SER A 120 -12.92 -14.33 -25.06
CA SER A 120 -12.42 -15.37 -25.94
C SER A 120 -10.94 -15.15 -26.31
N SER A 121 -10.32 -16.15 -26.93
CA SER A 121 -8.97 -16.04 -27.50
C SER A 121 -8.85 -14.94 -28.58
N TYR A 122 -9.97 -14.60 -29.24
CA TYR A 122 -10.08 -13.50 -30.20
C TYR A 122 -10.40 -12.13 -29.55
N ASN A 123 -10.36 -12.03 -28.22
CA ASN A 123 -10.67 -10.83 -27.45
C ASN A 123 -12.12 -10.32 -27.59
N GLU A 124 -13.05 -11.22 -27.89
CA GLU A 124 -14.50 -10.99 -27.89
C GLU A 124 -15.09 -11.30 -26.50
N MET A 125 -16.02 -10.48 -26.00
CA MET A 125 -16.64 -10.67 -24.69
C MET A 125 -17.66 -11.81 -24.72
N ILE A 126 -17.42 -12.85 -23.93
CA ILE A 126 -18.31 -14.02 -23.81
C ILE A 126 -19.38 -13.74 -22.75
N THR A 127 -18.98 -13.30 -21.55
CA THR A 127 -19.89 -13.10 -20.41
C THR A 127 -19.26 -12.23 -19.32
N CYS A 128 -20.09 -11.71 -18.41
CA CYS A 128 -19.68 -10.98 -17.21
C CYS A 128 -20.10 -11.76 -15.96
N MET A 129 -19.17 -12.09 -15.06
CA MET A 129 -19.47 -12.83 -13.82
C MET A 129 -19.38 -11.92 -12.58
N GLY A 130 -20.32 -12.11 -11.65
CA GLY A 130 -20.36 -11.44 -10.34
C GLY A 130 -19.85 -12.33 -9.19
N PRO A 131 -20.08 -11.93 -7.93
CA PRO A 131 -19.82 -12.76 -6.75
C PRO A 131 -20.48 -14.14 -6.87
N GLY A 132 -19.82 -15.18 -6.36
CA GLY A 132 -20.25 -16.58 -6.49
C GLY A 132 -19.86 -17.26 -7.81
N GLY A 133 -19.39 -16.51 -8.82
CA GLY A 133 -18.81 -17.08 -10.04
C GLY A 133 -17.44 -17.71 -9.78
N MET A 134 -17.10 -18.75 -10.53
CA MET A 134 -15.80 -19.44 -10.43
C MET A 134 -15.10 -19.55 -11.79
N PHE A 135 -13.77 -19.60 -11.80
CA PHE A 135 -12.99 -19.83 -13.02
C PHE A 135 -11.60 -20.43 -12.74
N GLY A 136 -10.95 -20.95 -13.77
CA GLY A 136 -9.55 -21.40 -13.72
C GLY A 136 -9.37 -22.90 -13.99
N ASN A 137 -8.38 -23.51 -13.35
CA ASN A 137 -8.05 -24.91 -13.62
C ASN A 137 -9.05 -25.88 -12.95
N PHE A 138 -10.01 -26.33 -13.74
CA PHE A 138 -11.02 -27.32 -13.37
C PHE A 138 -10.69 -28.78 -13.76
N THR A 139 -9.46 -29.05 -14.18
CA THR A 139 -9.07 -30.39 -14.66
C THR A 139 -8.74 -31.39 -13.55
N GLY A 140 -8.51 -30.91 -12.32
CA GLY A 140 -7.96 -31.70 -11.21
C GLY A 140 -6.45 -31.99 -11.31
N GLN A 141 -5.79 -31.59 -12.39
CA GLN A 141 -4.34 -31.70 -12.56
C GLN A 141 -3.63 -30.53 -11.87
N SER A 142 -2.31 -30.66 -11.62
CA SER A 142 -1.47 -29.59 -11.07
C SER A 142 -1.44 -28.33 -11.93
N LEU A 143 -1.54 -28.49 -13.25
CA LEU A 143 -1.44 -27.43 -14.25
C LEU A 143 -2.48 -27.68 -15.34
N ALA A 144 -3.11 -26.61 -15.82
CA ALA A 144 -3.91 -26.60 -17.04
C ALA A 144 -3.69 -25.29 -17.79
N CYS A 145 -3.85 -25.33 -19.11
CA CYS A 145 -3.81 -24.16 -19.98
C CYS A 145 -5.19 -23.49 -20.00
N SER A 146 -5.27 -22.18 -19.81
CA SER A 146 -6.53 -21.41 -19.87
C SER A 146 -6.87 -21.04 -21.31
N GLU A 147 -8.06 -21.41 -21.81
CA GLU A 147 -8.49 -21.05 -23.17
C GLU A 147 -9.05 -19.62 -23.24
N VAL A 148 -9.62 -19.13 -22.14
CA VAL A 148 -10.18 -17.77 -22.01
C VAL A 148 -9.21 -16.78 -21.35
N SER A 149 -9.42 -15.49 -21.61
CA SER A 149 -8.80 -14.37 -20.87
C SER A 149 -9.83 -13.75 -19.92
N ILE A 150 -9.41 -13.33 -18.72
CA ILE A 150 -10.32 -12.81 -17.69
C ILE A 150 -9.80 -11.47 -17.17
N TYR A 151 -10.65 -10.45 -17.22
CA TYR A 151 -10.32 -9.07 -16.89
C TYR A 151 -11.19 -8.51 -15.76
N ALA A 152 -10.61 -7.64 -14.94
CA ALA A 152 -11.27 -6.99 -13.83
C ALA A 152 -12.14 -5.79 -14.30
N SER A 153 -13.41 -6.02 -14.61
CA SER A 153 -14.39 -4.97 -14.96
C SER A 153 -14.55 -3.91 -13.85
N ARG A 154 -14.43 -4.37 -12.59
CA ARG A 154 -14.39 -3.58 -11.35
C ARG A 154 -13.27 -4.11 -10.46
N SER A 155 -12.92 -3.39 -9.40
CA SER A 155 -11.95 -3.90 -8.43
C SER A 155 -12.41 -5.24 -7.83
N LEU A 156 -11.54 -6.25 -7.83
CA LEU A 156 -11.87 -7.62 -7.44
C LEU A 156 -11.28 -8.00 -6.08
N ASP A 157 -12.01 -8.88 -5.41
CA ASP A 157 -11.46 -9.83 -4.43
C ASP A 157 -11.74 -11.23 -4.96
N LEU A 158 -10.71 -12.07 -5.02
CA LEU A 158 -10.78 -13.47 -5.40
C LEU A 158 -10.33 -14.34 -4.22
N LEU A 159 -11.02 -15.45 -4.01
CA LEU A 159 -10.58 -16.53 -3.13
C LEU A 159 -9.95 -17.61 -4.01
N VAL A 160 -8.71 -17.96 -3.71
CA VAL A 160 -7.86 -18.82 -4.54
C VAL A 160 -7.58 -20.13 -3.81
N ILE A 161 -7.75 -21.26 -4.50
CA ILE A 161 -7.42 -22.59 -3.99
C ILE A 161 -6.63 -23.38 -5.05
N PRO A 162 -5.59 -24.15 -4.68
CA PRO A 162 -4.92 -25.04 -5.64
C PRO A 162 -5.89 -26.09 -6.17
N SER A 163 -5.88 -26.34 -7.48
CA SER A 163 -6.81 -27.27 -8.14
C SER A 163 -6.70 -28.68 -7.56
N GLN A 164 -5.50 -29.22 -7.39
CA GLN A 164 -5.27 -30.52 -6.74
C GLN A 164 -5.90 -30.58 -5.33
N THR A 165 -5.72 -29.55 -4.51
CA THR A 165 -6.34 -29.49 -3.17
C THR A 165 -7.86 -29.48 -3.28
N PHE A 166 -8.43 -28.65 -4.15
CA PHE A 166 -9.87 -28.56 -4.36
C PHE A 166 -10.50 -29.91 -4.76
N PHE A 167 -9.93 -30.60 -5.76
CA PHE A 167 -10.42 -31.91 -6.21
C PHE A 167 -10.17 -33.03 -5.20
N ASN A 168 -9.05 -33.00 -4.47
CA ASN A 168 -8.80 -33.92 -3.36
C ASN A 168 -9.83 -33.76 -2.24
N LEU A 169 -10.28 -32.53 -1.95
CA LEU A 169 -11.36 -32.30 -0.97
C LEU A 169 -12.71 -32.82 -1.49
N ILE A 170 -13.10 -32.48 -2.72
CA ILE A 170 -14.39 -32.90 -3.31
C ILE A 170 -14.56 -34.41 -3.33
N LYS A 171 -13.47 -35.20 -3.44
CA LYS A 171 -13.51 -36.67 -3.38
C LYS A 171 -14.22 -37.21 -2.13
N TYR A 172 -14.19 -36.48 -1.01
CA TYR A 172 -14.84 -36.86 0.25
C TYR A 172 -16.28 -36.33 0.41
N TYR A 173 -16.76 -35.50 -0.53
CA TYR A 173 -18.07 -34.83 -0.44
C TYR A 173 -18.92 -35.09 -1.71
N PRO A 174 -19.52 -36.29 -1.84
CA PRO A 174 -20.21 -36.71 -3.06
C PRO A 174 -21.41 -35.83 -3.45
N LYS A 175 -22.06 -35.17 -2.47
CA LYS A 175 -23.13 -34.18 -2.69
C LYS A 175 -22.72 -33.06 -3.66
N ILE A 176 -21.44 -32.68 -3.67
CA ILE A 176 -20.89 -31.60 -4.49
C ILE A 176 -20.36 -32.15 -5.83
N GLN A 177 -19.89 -33.39 -5.83
CA GLN A 177 -19.30 -34.04 -7.01
C GLN A 177 -20.30 -34.17 -8.18
N ALA A 178 -21.57 -34.45 -7.91
CA ALA A 178 -22.60 -34.57 -8.97
C ALA A 178 -22.96 -33.20 -9.62
N PRO A 179 -23.28 -32.13 -8.85
CA PRO A 179 -23.39 -30.77 -9.41
C PRO A 179 -22.15 -30.31 -10.17
N LEU A 180 -20.96 -30.64 -9.66
CA LEU A 180 -19.68 -30.27 -10.27
C LEU A 180 -19.50 -30.89 -11.67
N LYS A 181 -19.76 -32.19 -11.83
CA LYS A 181 -19.71 -32.86 -13.14
C LYS A 181 -20.67 -32.20 -14.14
N LYS A 182 -21.92 -31.96 -13.72
CA LYS A 182 -22.96 -31.29 -14.54
C LYS A 182 -22.61 -29.85 -14.90
N ALA A 183 -21.84 -29.14 -14.06
CA ALA A 183 -21.32 -27.82 -14.38
C ALA A 183 -20.23 -27.87 -15.46
N PHE A 184 -19.30 -28.83 -15.38
CA PHE A 184 -18.22 -28.99 -16.38
C PHE A 184 -18.69 -29.50 -17.75
N GLU A 185 -19.81 -30.22 -17.80
CA GLU A 185 -20.50 -30.55 -19.06
C GLU A 185 -21.01 -29.29 -19.79
N ARG A 186 -21.29 -28.20 -19.07
CA ARG A 186 -21.77 -26.92 -19.64
C ARG A 186 -20.63 -25.97 -20.02
N SER A 187 -19.60 -25.87 -19.19
CA SER A 187 -18.47 -24.95 -19.43
C SER A 187 -17.19 -25.44 -18.75
N LYS A 188 -16.09 -25.46 -19.51
CA LYS A 188 -14.79 -26.01 -19.06
C LYS A 188 -13.94 -25.04 -18.24
N ASP A 189 -14.00 -23.74 -18.54
CA ASP A 189 -13.09 -22.72 -17.96
C ASP A 189 -13.72 -21.86 -16.84
N TYR A 190 -15.05 -21.78 -16.76
CA TYR A 190 -15.78 -20.95 -15.81
C TYR A 190 -17.13 -21.55 -15.41
N ILE A 191 -17.66 -21.12 -14.27
CA ILE A 191 -18.98 -21.47 -13.75
C ILE A 191 -19.67 -20.16 -13.35
N MET A 192 -20.84 -19.91 -13.96
CA MET A 192 -21.67 -18.75 -13.63
C MET A 192 -22.16 -18.81 -12.18
N PRO A 193 -22.32 -17.68 -11.47
CA PRO A 193 -22.97 -17.66 -10.16
C PRO A 193 -24.42 -18.15 -10.26
N ILE A 194 -25.03 -18.48 -9.11
CA ILE A 194 -26.49 -18.61 -9.04
C ILE A 194 -27.05 -17.23 -9.39
N SER A 195 -27.96 -17.16 -10.34
CA SER A 195 -28.63 -15.92 -10.66
C SER A 195 -29.37 -15.41 -9.40
N MET A 196 -29.19 -14.13 -9.09
CA MET A 196 -30.39 -13.35 -8.77
C MET A 196 -31.08 -13.20 -10.12
N ASP A 197 -32.12 -13.97 -10.34
CA ASP A 197 -32.92 -13.85 -11.55
C ASP A 197 -33.46 -12.42 -11.62
N VAL A 198 -33.28 -11.80 -12.77
CA VAL A 198 -34.08 -10.65 -13.15
C VAL A 198 -35.35 -11.27 -13.72
N ASP A 199 -36.28 -11.58 -12.83
CA ASP A 199 -37.60 -12.10 -13.19
C ASP A 199 -38.41 -10.98 -13.85
N ASP A 200 -38.18 -10.78 -15.15
CA ASP A 200 -39.17 -10.21 -16.05
C ASP A 200 -40.10 -11.35 -16.52
N ASP A 201 -41.41 -11.16 -16.29
CA ASP A 201 -42.56 -11.89 -16.86
C ASP A 201 -42.71 -13.41 -16.66
N ALA A 202 -43.57 -13.79 -15.70
CA ALA A 202 -44.69 -14.71 -15.98
C ALA A 202 -45.81 -14.58 -14.92
N SER A 203 -46.99 -14.14 -15.34
CA SER A 203 -48.20 -14.14 -14.52
C SER A 203 -48.82 -15.53 -14.39
N SER A 204 -49.26 -15.87 -13.17
CA SER A 204 -50.34 -16.84 -12.97
C SER A 204 -51.05 -16.56 -11.65
N ASP A 205 -52.31 -16.14 -11.72
CA ASP A 205 -53.18 -15.92 -10.58
C ASP A 205 -53.63 -17.24 -9.93
N SER A 206 -53.72 -17.25 -8.60
CA SER A 206 -54.68 -18.10 -7.87
C SER A 206 -54.93 -17.54 -6.48
N GLU A 207 -56.19 -17.26 -6.17
CA GLU A 207 -56.66 -16.70 -4.88
C GLU A 207 -56.91 -17.78 -3.81
N GLY A 208 -56.91 -17.35 -2.54
CA GLY A 208 -57.44 -18.11 -1.39
C GLY A 208 -56.43 -19.05 -0.71
N THR A 209 -56.39 -19.18 0.62
CA THR A 209 -57.22 -18.61 1.71
C THR A 209 -56.36 -18.34 2.95
N ALA A 210 -56.84 -17.46 3.84
CA ALA A 210 -56.19 -17.15 5.12
C ALA A 210 -56.31 -18.30 6.14
N ASP A 211 -55.34 -18.37 7.06
CA ASP A 211 -55.61 -18.45 8.50
C ASP A 211 -54.36 -18.03 9.31
N ASP A 212 -54.60 -17.48 10.51
CA ASP A 212 -53.60 -16.79 11.35
C ASP A 212 -52.65 -17.74 12.13
N VAL A 213 -51.48 -17.22 12.52
CA VAL A 213 -51.06 -17.09 13.94
C VAL A 213 -49.84 -16.17 14.04
N ALA A 214 -49.87 -15.23 14.99
CA ALA A 214 -48.92 -14.12 15.11
C ALA A 214 -47.63 -14.45 15.90
N GLY A 215 -46.59 -13.64 15.68
CA GLY A 215 -45.34 -13.62 16.45
C GLY A 215 -44.52 -12.36 16.15
N ASP A 216 -44.57 -11.38 17.06
CA ASP A 216 -44.13 -9.99 16.83
C ASP A 216 -42.66 -9.78 16.42
N ALA A 217 -42.46 -8.82 15.50
CA ALA A 217 -41.24 -8.02 15.40
C ALA A 217 -41.62 -6.54 15.21
N GLN A 218 -41.25 -5.68 16.17
CA GLN A 218 -41.81 -4.34 16.28
C GLN A 218 -41.38 -3.35 15.18
N SER A 219 -42.36 -2.54 14.78
CA SER A 219 -42.37 -1.64 13.64
C SER A 219 -41.64 -0.32 13.85
N THR A 220 -41.02 0.17 12.77
CA THR A 220 -40.89 1.61 12.53
C THR A 220 -42.25 2.22 12.21
N HIS A 221 -42.53 3.45 12.62
CA HIS A 221 -43.71 4.18 12.14
C HIS A 221 -43.47 5.68 11.97
N ASP A 222 -43.92 6.20 10.83
CA ASP A 222 -43.83 7.61 10.41
C ASP A 222 -44.97 8.50 10.94
N SER A 223 -44.75 9.82 10.89
CA SER A 223 -45.72 10.94 10.66
C SER A 223 -45.10 12.27 11.14
N ARG A 224 -45.37 13.50 10.66
CA ARG A 224 -46.27 14.17 9.68
C ARG A 224 -45.69 15.62 9.52
N SER A 225 -46.06 16.55 8.63
CA SER A 225 -46.81 16.62 7.35
C SER A 225 -46.71 18.07 6.81
N GLY A 226 -46.78 18.33 5.49
CA GLY A 226 -46.86 19.71 4.95
C GLY A 226 -47.00 19.77 3.41
N SER A 227 -48.16 20.19 2.94
CA SER A 227 -48.58 20.24 1.52
C SER A 227 -48.28 21.60 0.84
N VAL A 228 -48.26 21.64 -0.51
CA VAL A 228 -48.92 22.67 -1.36
C VAL A 228 -49.06 22.17 -2.84
N SER A 229 -50.32 22.15 -3.32
CA SER A 229 -50.93 22.17 -4.67
C SER A 229 -50.19 21.88 -6.00
N ASP A 230 -50.85 21.04 -6.84
CA ASP A 230 -51.27 21.23 -8.27
C ASP A 230 -50.33 21.94 -9.29
N MET A 231 -50.21 21.50 -10.56
CA MET A 231 -51.34 21.25 -11.48
C MET A 231 -50.95 20.45 -12.75
N SER A 232 -51.91 19.65 -13.22
CA SER A 232 -52.01 18.87 -14.48
C SER A 232 -51.27 19.32 -15.76
N ARG A 233 -50.75 18.34 -16.52
CA ARG A 233 -51.26 18.01 -17.88
C ARG A 233 -50.69 16.71 -18.47
N GLU A 234 -51.58 15.84 -18.93
CA GLU A 234 -51.26 14.64 -19.72
C GLU A 234 -50.87 14.97 -21.17
N ARG A 235 -50.06 14.11 -21.81
CA ARG A 235 -50.36 13.57 -23.15
C ARG A 235 -49.43 12.42 -23.58
N ILE A 236 -50.05 11.25 -23.76
CA ILE A 236 -49.90 10.27 -24.86
C ILE A 236 -48.53 9.59 -25.07
N ASN A 237 -48.57 8.25 -25.04
CA ASN A 237 -47.51 7.32 -25.42
C ASN A 237 -47.01 7.50 -26.86
N VAL A 238 -45.68 7.46 -27.06
CA VAL A 238 -45.07 6.87 -28.25
C VAL A 238 -43.94 5.94 -27.79
N VAL A 239 -44.08 4.65 -28.11
CA VAL A 239 -43.02 3.65 -27.91
C VAL A 239 -41.95 3.85 -28.98
N SER A 240 -40.70 4.06 -28.56
CA SER A 240 -39.55 3.96 -29.46
C SER A 240 -38.41 3.21 -28.76
N ILE A 241 -38.36 1.89 -28.99
CA ILE A 241 -37.25 1.03 -28.56
C ILE A 241 -36.00 1.43 -29.36
N SER A 242 -35.10 2.20 -28.73
CA SER A 242 -33.79 2.52 -29.30
C SER A 242 -32.74 1.59 -28.73
N MET A 243 -32.45 0.50 -29.45
CA MET A 243 -31.28 -0.33 -29.18
C MET A 243 -30.01 0.55 -29.20
N ARG A 244 -29.35 0.73 -28.06
CA ARG A 244 -28.01 1.33 -27.99
C ARG A 244 -26.98 0.24 -27.92
N SER A 245 -26.44 -0.12 -29.08
CA SER A 245 -25.18 -0.86 -29.19
C SER A 245 -24.11 -0.15 -28.38
N SER A 246 -23.65 -0.76 -27.28
CA SER A 246 -22.58 -0.22 -26.46
C SER A 246 -21.25 -0.45 -27.16
N GLN A 247 -20.92 0.42 -28.13
CA GLN A 247 -19.59 0.46 -28.72
C GLN A 247 -18.58 0.78 -27.63
N SER A 248 -17.77 -0.23 -27.29
CA SER A 248 -16.61 -0.09 -26.44
C SER A 248 -15.59 0.79 -27.17
N ASN A 249 -15.36 2.00 -26.66
CA ASN A 249 -14.31 2.89 -27.15
C ASN A 249 -12.93 2.36 -26.77
N LEU A 250 -12.49 1.31 -27.48
CA LEU A 250 -11.15 0.76 -27.44
C LEU A 250 -10.37 1.24 -28.67
N SER A 251 -9.92 2.49 -28.67
CA SER A 251 -8.79 2.89 -29.52
C SER A 251 -8.08 4.15 -29.01
N GLN A 252 -6.79 4.20 -29.38
CA GLN A 252 -5.85 5.34 -29.35
C GLN A 252 -4.88 5.42 -28.16
N SER A 253 -3.84 4.60 -28.27
CA SER A 253 -2.49 4.92 -27.85
C SER A 253 -1.98 6.21 -28.54
N ARG A 254 -1.82 7.32 -27.80
CA ARG A 254 -1.03 8.48 -28.26
C ARG A 254 -0.21 9.11 -27.12
N SER A 255 1.09 9.30 -27.41
CA SER A 255 2.06 10.20 -26.75
C SER A 255 2.17 10.17 -25.21
N GLY A 256 3.00 9.26 -24.69
CA GLY A 256 3.29 9.11 -23.26
C GLY A 256 4.27 10.12 -22.62
N ALA A 257 4.49 11.30 -23.20
CA ALA A 257 5.49 12.28 -22.73
C ALA A 257 4.90 13.50 -21.99
N SER A 258 3.62 13.84 -22.20
CA SER A 258 2.97 15.04 -21.66
C SER A 258 1.95 14.78 -20.54
N VAL A 259 1.71 13.51 -20.19
CA VAL A 259 0.65 13.11 -19.26
C VAL A 259 1.09 13.10 -17.79
N SER A 260 2.39 12.99 -17.50
CA SER A 260 2.92 12.92 -16.13
C SER A 260 2.71 14.22 -15.34
N THR A 261 2.81 15.38 -15.97
CA THR A 261 2.60 16.69 -15.32
C THR A 261 1.11 17.00 -15.08
N LEU A 262 0.21 16.41 -15.89
CA LEU A 262 -1.21 16.73 -15.91
C LEU A 262 -2.07 15.84 -15.00
N GLN A 263 -1.51 14.78 -14.40
CA GLN A 263 -2.22 13.94 -13.42
C GLN A 263 -2.48 14.62 -12.05
N ASN A 264 -1.90 15.80 -11.78
CA ASN A 264 -2.17 16.55 -10.54
C ASN A 264 -3.57 17.19 -10.50
N PHE A 265 -4.16 17.44 -11.66
CA PHE A 265 -5.54 17.92 -11.79
C PHE A 265 -6.36 16.91 -12.58
N SER A 266 -7.39 16.36 -11.95
CA SER A 266 -8.47 15.70 -12.69
C SER A 266 -9.15 16.71 -13.64
N PRO A 267 -9.78 16.29 -14.76
CA PRO A 267 -10.48 17.19 -15.69
C PRO A 267 -11.66 17.97 -15.08
N PHE A 268 -11.94 17.77 -13.79
CA PHE A 268 -12.99 18.45 -13.01
C PHE A 268 -12.42 19.26 -11.82
N ASN A 269 -11.14 19.66 -11.86
CA ASN A 269 -10.45 20.46 -10.83
C ASN A 269 -10.43 19.88 -9.41
N LEU A 270 -10.61 18.56 -9.22
CA LEU A 270 -10.37 17.94 -7.90
C LEU A 270 -8.89 17.68 -7.66
N LEU A 271 -8.42 17.99 -6.45
CA LEU A 271 -7.15 17.49 -5.92
C LEU A 271 -7.29 16.02 -5.53
N ILE A 272 -6.40 15.19 -6.05
CA ILE A 272 -6.26 13.78 -5.69
C ILE A 272 -5.38 13.66 -4.43
N PRO A 273 -5.85 13.02 -3.34
CA PRO A 273 -5.01 12.71 -2.18
C PRO A 273 -3.79 11.87 -2.58
N GLY A 274 -2.63 12.16 -1.99
CA GLY A 274 -1.33 11.61 -2.40
C GLY A 274 -0.60 12.37 -3.52
N SER A 275 -1.27 13.28 -4.25
CA SER A 275 -0.58 14.13 -5.25
C SER A 275 0.43 15.08 -4.59
N LEU A 276 1.54 15.41 -5.28
CA LEU A 276 2.57 16.30 -4.73
C LEU A 276 1.99 17.67 -4.35
N MET A 277 1.08 18.22 -5.16
CA MET A 277 0.40 19.48 -4.86
C MET A 277 -0.45 19.39 -3.57
N PHE A 278 -1.16 18.29 -3.36
CA PHE A 278 -1.91 18.07 -2.10
C PHE A 278 -0.97 17.95 -0.89
N GLN A 279 0.18 17.29 -1.04
CA GLN A 279 1.19 17.18 0.01
C GLN A 279 1.81 18.54 0.37
N TYR A 280 2.32 19.29 -0.61
CA TYR A 280 2.94 20.61 -0.38
C TYR A 280 1.96 21.60 0.25
N PHE A 281 0.72 21.66 -0.25
CA PHE A 281 -0.32 22.50 0.34
C PHE A 281 -0.64 22.10 1.79
N GLY A 282 -0.71 20.80 2.07
CA GLY A 282 -0.91 20.30 3.44
C GLY A 282 0.24 20.62 4.40
N TYR A 283 1.49 20.48 3.97
CA TYR A 283 2.67 20.90 4.77
C TYR A 283 2.68 22.42 5.02
N LEU A 284 2.34 23.22 4.01
CA LEU A 284 2.16 24.67 4.16
C LEU A 284 1.08 24.99 5.19
N MET A 285 -0.08 24.32 5.12
CA MET A 285 -1.17 24.53 6.09
C MET A 285 -0.82 24.07 7.51
N CYS A 286 0.02 23.05 7.70
CA CYS A 286 0.56 22.68 9.01
C CYS A 286 1.43 23.79 9.61
N PHE A 287 2.32 24.39 8.81
CA PHE A 287 3.12 25.53 9.24
C PHE A 287 2.24 26.76 9.53
N VAL A 288 1.34 27.12 8.62
CA VAL A 288 0.43 28.28 8.74
C VAL A 288 -0.51 28.15 9.94
N SER A 289 -1.06 26.96 10.22
CA SER A 289 -1.93 26.74 11.39
C SER A 289 -1.16 26.81 12.72
N THR A 290 0.09 26.33 12.76
CA THR A 290 0.97 26.45 13.93
C THR A 290 1.38 27.90 14.16
N LEU A 291 1.79 28.62 13.11
CA LEU A 291 2.09 30.05 13.15
C LEU A 291 0.86 30.87 13.60
N ASN A 292 -0.34 30.53 13.12
CA ASN A 292 -1.58 31.17 13.56
C ASN A 292 -1.86 30.96 15.05
N TYR A 293 -1.68 29.72 15.53
CA TYR A 293 -1.83 29.39 16.95
C TYR A 293 -0.89 30.23 17.82
N VAL A 294 0.39 30.33 17.45
CA VAL A 294 1.38 31.16 18.14
C VAL A 294 1.01 32.65 18.11
N LEU A 295 0.71 33.21 16.94
CA LEU A 295 0.41 34.64 16.83
C LEU A 295 -0.87 35.03 17.58
N VAL A 296 -1.94 34.23 17.49
CA VAL A 296 -3.22 34.52 18.17
C VAL A 296 -3.08 34.36 19.69
N LEU A 297 -2.34 33.36 20.18
CA LEU A 297 -2.14 33.17 21.62
C LEU A 297 -1.25 34.27 22.22
N TYR A 298 -0.23 34.72 21.48
CA TYR A 298 0.56 35.90 21.84
C TYR A 298 -0.29 37.19 21.87
N ASP A 299 -1.11 37.44 20.86
CA ASP A 299 -2.00 38.61 20.76
C ASP A 299 -2.98 38.67 21.95
N LEU A 300 -3.61 37.53 22.26
CA LEU A 300 -4.57 37.36 23.36
C LEU A 300 -3.98 37.69 24.74
N VAL A 301 -2.72 37.33 24.99
CA VAL A 301 -2.06 37.52 26.30
C VAL A 301 -1.34 38.87 26.40
N SER A 302 -0.54 39.23 25.38
CA SER A 302 0.32 40.41 25.41
C SER A 302 -0.43 41.73 25.17
N ARG A 303 -1.60 41.66 24.50
CA ARG A 303 -2.45 42.81 24.13
C ARG A 303 -1.67 43.95 23.46
N HIS A 304 -0.61 43.61 22.71
CA HIS A 304 0.26 44.57 22.04
C HIS A 304 -0.42 45.14 20.79
N GLN A 305 -0.69 46.45 20.80
CA GLN A 305 -1.35 47.16 19.70
C GLN A 305 -0.39 47.50 18.55
N CYS A 306 0.25 46.47 17.98
CA CYS A 306 1.14 46.62 16.83
C CYS A 306 0.39 46.44 15.50
N LEU A 307 0.42 47.47 14.64
CA LEU A 307 -0.24 47.44 13.33
C LEU A 307 0.26 46.30 12.44
N ALA A 308 1.54 45.92 12.53
CA ALA A 308 2.10 44.80 11.75
C ALA A 308 1.51 43.45 12.18
N LEU A 309 1.31 43.23 13.50
CA LEU A 309 0.60 42.05 14.02
C LEU A 309 -0.87 42.07 13.65
N TYR A 310 -1.48 43.25 13.52
CA TYR A 310 -2.87 43.34 13.04
C TYR A 310 -3.00 42.83 11.60
N TRP A 311 -2.11 43.24 10.69
CA TRP A 311 -2.18 42.87 9.28
C TRP A 311 -1.77 41.42 8.97
N ILE A 312 -0.85 40.81 9.72
CA ILE A 312 -0.34 39.46 9.43
C ILE A 312 -1.40 38.35 9.55
N HIS A 313 -2.51 38.60 10.27
CA HIS A 313 -3.59 37.60 10.41
C HIS A 313 -4.45 37.45 9.15
N TYR A 314 -4.63 38.50 8.35
CA TYR A 314 -5.48 38.46 7.15
C TYR A 314 -5.03 37.45 6.08
N PRO A 315 -3.75 37.36 5.66
CA PRO A 315 -3.31 36.34 4.71
C PRO A 315 -3.47 34.91 5.26
N ILE A 316 -3.32 34.73 6.58
CA ILE A 316 -3.55 33.45 7.26
C ILE A 316 -5.05 33.07 7.23
N ASP A 317 -5.94 34.03 7.42
CA ASP A 317 -7.39 33.83 7.30
C ASP A 317 -7.76 33.40 5.86
N VAL A 318 -7.20 34.07 4.83
CA VAL A 318 -7.41 33.71 3.41
C VAL A 318 -6.94 32.28 3.11
N LEU A 319 -5.75 31.88 3.56
CA LEU A 319 -5.26 30.51 3.40
C LEU A 319 -6.12 29.48 4.15
N SER A 320 -6.69 29.85 5.30
CA SER A 320 -7.60 28.99 6.06
C SER A 320 -8.94 28.78 5.36
N TYR A 321 -9.50 29.81 4.70
CA TYR A 321 -10.68 29.64 3.84
C TYR A 321 -10.37 28.79 2.58
N LEU A 322 -9.19 28.97 1.98
CA LEU A 322 -8.73 28.14 0.87
C LEU A 322 -8.60 26.66 1.26
N GLN A 323 -8.13 26.36 2.48
CA GLN A 323 -8.08 25.00 3.02
C GLN A 323 -9.47 24.36 3.13
N VAL A 324 -10.50 25.10 3.55
CA VAL A 324 -11.90 24.60 3.56
C VAL A 324 -12.39 24.36 2.12
N TYR A 325 -12.12 25.28 1.19
CA TYR A 325 -12.46 25.12 -0.22
C TYR A 325 -11.82 23.88 -0.86
N VAL A 326 -10.53 23.66 -0.63
CA VAL A 326 -9.79 22.46 -1.08
C VAL A 326 -10.36 21.19 -0.42
N SER A 327 -10.73 21.24 0.86
CA SER A 327 -11.30 20.09 1.58
C SER A 327 -12.67 19.65 1.03
N MET A 328 -13.47 20.59 0.52
CA MET A 328 -14.74 20.31 -0.18
C MET A 328 -14.54 19.70 -1.59
N HIS A 329 -13.44 20.02 -2.27
CA HIS A 329 -13.13 19.58 -3.64
C HIS A 329 -12.04 18.49 -3.72
N ALA A 330 -11.61 17.95 -2.58
CA ALA A 330 -10.68 16.82 -2.53
C ALA A 330 -11.41 15.50 -2.86
N ALA A 331 -10.79 14.66 -3.69
CA ALA A 331 -11.29 13.30 -3.94
C ALA A 331 -11.25 12.47 -2.64
N ARG A 332 -12.21 11.55 -2.48
CA ARG A 332 -12.36 10.70 -1.28
C ARG A 332 -12.36 9.23 -1.66
N VAL A 333 -11.88 8.36 -0.78
CA VAL A 333 -11.84 6.90 -1.01
C VAL A 333 -13.12 6.26 -0.50
N ASN A 334 -13.77 5.47 -1.34
CA ASN A 334 -14.96 4.68 -1.00
C ASN A 334 -14.66 3.59 0.03
N LYS A 335 -15.70 3.04 0.68
CA LYS A 335 -15.61 1.82 1.50
C LYS A 335 -15.01 0.61 0.76
N ARG A 336 -14.96 0.65 -0.58
CA ARG A 336 -14.39 -0.38 -1.47
C ARG A 336 -12.94 -0.11 -1.91
N GLY A 337 -12.32 0.98 -1.45
CA GLY A 337 -10.95 1.36 -1.85
C GLY A 337 -10.84 2.18 -3.15
N GLU A 338 -11.93 2.31 -3.91
CA GLU A 338 -11.99 3.11 -5.15
C GLU A 338 -12.00 4.63 -4.86
N LEU A 339 -11.36 5.43 -5.72
CA LEU A 339 -11.33 6.89 -5.60
C LEU A 339 -12.58 7.53 -6.21
N MET A 340 -13.34 8.30 -5.43
CA MET A 340 -14.47 9.10 -5.89
C MET A 340 -13.94 10.36 -6.60
N LEU A 341 -14.06 10.39 -7.93
CA LEU A 341 -13.64 11.51 -8.79
C LEU A 341 -14.75 12.54 -9.08
N GLU A 342 -15.94 12.35 -8.52
CA GLU A 342 -17.14 13.11 -8.92
C GLU A 342 -17.43 14.27 -7.96
N PRO A 343 -17.35 15.55 -8.40
CA PRO A 343 -17.40 16.72 -7.51
C PRO A 343 -18.63 16.78 -6.60
N GLN A 344 -19.81 16.45 -7.14
CA GLN A 344 -21.06 16.50 -6.39
C GLN A 344 -21.07 15.50 -5.23
N ARG A 345 -20.54 14.28 -5.45
CA ARG A 345 -20.44 13.24 -4.43
C ARG A 345 -19.40 13.61 -3.37
N CYS A 346 -18.27 14.21 -3.75
CA CYS A 346 -17.27 14.71 -2.80
C CYS A 346 -17.83 15.79 -1.87
N ARG A 347 -18.53 16.80 -2.40
CA ARG A 347 -19.16 17.85 -1.57
C ARG A 347 -20.25 17.30 -0.66
N ARG A 348 -21.13 16.42 -1.15
CA ARG A 348 -22.12 15.73 -0.30
C ARG A 348 -21.46 14.89 0.80
N ALA A 349 -20.35 14.20 0.50
CA ALA A 349 -19.61 13.43 1.48
C ALA A 349 -18.91 14.29 2.55
N TYR A 350 -18.49 15.52 2.21
CA TYR A 350 -17.98 16.49 3.18
C TYR A 350 -19.09 16.94 4.15
N PHE A 351 -20.21 17.45 3.64
CA PHE A 351 -21.33 17.88 4.49
C PHE A 351 -22.03 16.74 5.25
N SER A 352 -21.96 15.51 4.75
CA SER A 352 -22.42 14.32 5.48
C SER A 352 -21.65 14.08 6.78
N GLN A 353 -20.40 14.57 6.90
CA GLN A 353 -19.60 14.48 8.12
C GLN A 353 -19.83 15.71 9.00
N ARG A 354 -21.00 15.75 9.67
CA ARG A 354 -21.45 16.88 10.51
C ARG A 354 -20.36 17.47 11.41
N TRP A 355 -19.60 16.63 12.11
CA TRP A 355 -18.51 17.05 13.00
C TRP A 355 -17.37 17.80 12.31
N GLN A 356 -16.97 17.39 11.09
CA GLN A 356 -15.92 18.08 10.33
C GLN A 356 -16.40 19.46 9.89
N ALA A 357 -17.57 19.53 9.23
CA ALA A 357 -18.13 20.77 8.72
C ALA A 357 -18.43 21.79 9.84
N TRP A 358 -19.00 21.36 10.96
CA TRP A 358 -19.22 22.24 12.12
C TRP A 358 -17.92 22.78 12.72
N SER A 359 -16.91 21.92 12.84
CA SER A 359 -15.60 22.35 13.33
C SER A 359 -14.94 23.35 12.36
N ASP A 360 -15.11 23.19 11.04
CA ASP A 360 -14.58 24.13 10.03
C ASP A 360 -15.29 25.48 10.08
N LEU A 361 -16.61 25.48 10.32
CA LEU A 361 -17.37 26.72 10.51
C LEU A 361 -16.89 27.51 11.74
N VAL A 362 -16.81 26.87 12.91
CA VAL A 362 -16.46 27.55 14.18
C VAL A 362 -15.02 28.09 14.16
N ALA A 363 -14.06 27.30 13.63
CA ALA A 363 -12.65 27.67 13.60
C ALA A 363 -12.31 28.81 12.61
N ASN A 364 -13.18 29.11 11.64
CA ASN A 364 -12.99 30.17 10.65
C ASN A 364 -14.07 31.25 10.69
N LEU A 365 -14.95 31.27 11.71
CA LEU A 365 -15.99 32.27 11.84
C LEU A 365 -15.36 33.68 11.94
N PRO A 366 -15.68 34.63 11.05
CA PRO A 366 -15.05 35.97 11.03
C PRO A 366 -15.67 36.89 12.08
N LEU A 367 -15.47 36.57 13.36
CA LEU A 367 -16.00 37.35 14.49
C LEU A 367 -15.43 38.78 14.54
N GLU A 368 -14.17 38.96 14.14
CA GLU A 368 -13.46 40.24 14.16
C GLU A 368 -14.13 41.35 13.30
N PRO A 369 -14.36 41.19 11.98
CA PRO A 369 -15.05 42.21 11.19
C PRO A 369 -16.53 42.38 11.57
N ILE A 370 -17.18 41.33 12.08
CA ILE A 370 -18.54 41.44 12.63
C ILE A 370 -18.51 42.37 13.85
N CYS A 371 -17.57 42.17 14.78
CA CYS A 371 -17.41 43.06 15.93
C CYS A 371 -17.02 44.48 15.53
N PHE A 372 -16.19 44.68 14.50
CA PHE A 372 -15.83 46.04 14.03
C PHE A 372 -17.07 46.87 13.62
N ALA A 373 -18.13 46.24 13.11
CA ALA A 373 -19.40 46.90 12.79
C ALA A 373 -20.18 47.43 14.02
N PHE A 374 -19.84 47.00 15.24
CA PHE A 374 -20.50 47.39 16.49
C PHE A 374 -19.64 48.30 17.40
N THR A 375 -18.54 48.85 16.88
CA THR A 375 -17.65 49.81 17.60
C THR A 375 -17.22 49.39 19.03
N PRO A 376 -16.65 48.18 19.24
CA PRO A 376 -16.19 47.72 20.55
C PRO A 376 -14.91 48.43 21.00
N PRO A 377 -14.61 48.47 22.31
CA PRO A 377 -13.31 48.91 22.80
C PRO A 377 -12.19 48.00 22.27
N SER A 378 -11.03 48.57 21.97
CA SER A 378 -9.89 47.88 21.35
C SER A 378 -9.40 46.66 22.12
N SER A 379 -9.59 46.62 23.45
CA SER A 379 -9.32 45.46 24.30
C SER A 379 -10.14 44.22 23.95
N VAL A 380 -11.40 44.38 23.53
CA VAL A 380 -12.30 43.26 23.19
C VAL A 380 -11.92 42.62 21.85
N LEU A 381 -11.35 43.39 20.92
CA LEU A 381 -10.99 42.94 19.58
C LEU A 381 -10.06 41.71 19.60
N HIS A 382 -9.08 41.69 20.49
CA HIS A 382 -8.14 40.56 20.65
C HIS A 382 -8.87 39.25 21.04
N TYR A 383 -9.89 39.32 21.90
CA TYR A 383 -10.67 38.15 22.32
C TYR A 383 -11.55 37.58 21.20
N THR A 384 -12.02 38.42 20.26
CA THR A 384 -12.82 37.95 19.10
C THR A 384 -12.06 36.95 18.22
N ARG A 385 -10.72 36.96 18.27
CA ARG A 385 -9.85 36.06 17.50
C ARG A 385 -9.62 34.71 18.18
N ALA A 386 -10.08 34.50 19.42
CA ALA A 386 -9.80 33.27 20.17
C ALA A 386 -10.33 31.99 19.48
N ASN A 387 -11.41 32.08 18.69
CA ASN A 387 -11.90 30.95 17.90
C ASN A 387 -10.89 30.46 16.84
N LYS A 388 -10.01 31.34 16.34
CA LYS A 388 -8.95 31.00 15.37
C LYS A 388 -7.93 30.00 15.96
N LEU A 389 -7.77 29.92 17.29
CA LEU A 389 -6.92 28.90 17.94
C LEU A 389 -7.34 27.46 17.61
N LEU A 390 -8.64 27.23 17.31
CA LEU A 390 -9.16 25.92 16.93
C LEU A 390 -8.60 25.42 15.59
N ARG A 391 -7.97 26.27 14.77
CA ARG A 391 -7.31 25.90 13.51
C ARG A 391 -6.12 24.96 13.69
N ILE A 392 -5.57 24.83 14.90
CA ILE A 392 -4.55 23.79 15.20
C ILE A 392 -5.04 22.37 14.87
N LYS A 393 -6.36 22.16 14.78
CA LYS A 393 -6.95 20.91 14.29
C LYS A 393 -6.48 20.52 12.88
N TYR A 394 -6.09 21.46 12.00
CA TYR A 394 -5.68 21.14 10.63
C TYR A 394 -4.39 20.34 10.62
N LEU A 395 -3.47 20.62 11.55
CA LEU A 395 -2.28 19.79 11.81
C LEU A 395 -2.68 18.35 12.17
N LEU A 396 -3.66 18.18 13.06
CA LEU A 396 -4.15 16.88 13.51
C LEU A 396 -4.91 16.11 12.42
N GLU A 397 -5.71 16.81 11.60
CA GLU A 397 -6.44 16.19 10.48
C GLU A 397 -5.49 15.80 9.35
N PHE A 398 -4.55 16.69 8.99
CA PHE A 398 -3.50 16.38 8.02
C PHE A 398 -2.68 15.18 8.47
N TYR A 399 -2.22 15.15 9.73
CA TYR A 399 -1.54 13.98 10.29
C TYR A 399 -2.39 12.70 10.12
N LYS A 400 -3.67 12.73 10.54
CA LYS A 400 -4.59 11.57 10.47
C LYS A 400 -4.94 11.11 9.04
N LYS A 401 -4.86 11.99 8.05
CA LYS A 401 -5.11 11.67 6.63
C LYS A 401 -3.83 11.16 5.96
N THR A 402 -2.77 11.95 6.04
CA THR A 402 -1.51 11.78 5.32
C THR A 402 -0.68 10.61 5.86
N SER A 403 -0.78 10.26 7.16
CA SER A 403 -0.18 9.04 7.75
C SER A 403 -0.84 7.72 7.31
N LYS A 404 -2.00 7.77 6.64
CA LYS A 404 -2.69 6.57 6.10
C LYS A 404 -2.36 6.31 4.63
N GLU A 405 -1.64 7.22 3.98
CA GLU A 405 -1.24 7.19 2.59
C GLU A 405 0.21 6.69 2.46
N LEU A 406 0.44 5.71 1.58
CA LEU A 406 1.73 5.01 1.44
C LEU A 406 2.76 5.81 0.62
N THR A 407 2.30 6.77 -0.17
CA THR A 407 3.12 7.62 -1.06
C THR A 407 3.97 8.63 -0.31
N ASN A 408 3.60 8.93 0.93
CA ASN A 408 4.11 10.07 1.66
C ASN A 408 5.26 9.64 2.56
N ASN A 409 6.30 10.44 2.65
CA ASN A 409 7.45 10.11 3.49
C ASN A 409 7.10 10.29 4.98
N LEU A 410 6.63 9.22 5.63
CA LEU A 410 6.16 9.20 7.01
C LEU A 410 7.20 9.77 8.00
N THR A 411 8.50 9.65 7.70
CA THR A 411 9.56 10.22 8.54
C THR A 411 9.51 11.75 8.55
N THR A 412 9.44 12.39 7.38
CA THR A 412 9.31 13.85 7.27
C THR A 412 8.01 14.37 7.87
N LEU A 413 6.91 13.62 7.73
CA LEU A 413 5.63 13.95 8.34
C LEU A 413 5.72 13.92 9.87
N ASN A 414 6.30 12.86 10.44
CA ASN A 414 6.50 12.76 11.89
C ASN A 414 7.41 13.88 12.41
N ILE A 415 8.52 14.21 11.72
CA ILE A 415 9.39 15.33 12.10
C ILE A 415 8.62 16.65 12.12
N VAL A 416 7.95 17.00 11.02
CA VAL A 416 7.22 18.27 10.90
C VAL A 416 6.13 18.38 11.96
N VAL A 417 5.35 17.33 12.19
CA VAL A 417 4.25 17.35 13.18
C VAL A 417 4.80 17.39 14.62
N THR A 418 5.84 16.62 14.96
CA THR A 418 6.46 16.68 16.29
C THR A 418 7.04 18.07 16.57
N VAL A 419 7.71 18.70 15.59
CA VAL A 419 8.20 20.08 15.73
C VAL A 419 7.04 21.06 15.92
N CYS A 420 6.00 21.00 15.10
CA CYS A 420 4.84 21.90 15.21
C CYS A 420 4.13 21.77 16.57
N VAL A 421 3.91 20.54 17.05
CA VAL A 421 3.28 20.28 18.36
C VAL A 421 4.18 20.74 19.51
N ALA A 422 5.49 20.49 19.45
CA ALA A 422 6.44 20.95 20.46
C ALA A 422 6.50 22.49 20.54
N THR A 423 6.55 23.18 19.39
CA THR A 423 6.50 24.65 19.32
C THR A 423 5.20 25.20 19.89
N ALA A 424 4.05 24.61 19.53
CA ALA A 424 2.76 25.03 20.03
C ALA A 424 2.70 24.92 21.57
N LEU A 425 3.06 23.75 22.14
CA LEU A 425 3.01 23.52 23.58
C LEU A 425 4.02 24.34 24.39
N LEU A 426 5.25 24.51 23.87
CA LEU A 426 6.25 25.41 24.46
C LEU A 426 5.68 26.84 24.54
N HIS A 427 5.10 27.33 23.45
CA HIS A 427 4.50 28.66 23.41
C HIS A 427 3.27 28.76 24.34
N SER A 428 2.44 27.73 24.44
CA SER A 428 1.34 27.66 25.41
C SER A 428 1.82 27.85 26.84
N ALA A 429 2.89 27.15 27.25
CA ALA A 429 3.47 27.29 28.59
C ALA A 429 3.97 28.71 28.86
N VAL A 430 4.63 29.33 27.87
CA VAL A 430 5.13 30.72 27.96
C VAL A 430 3.99 31.73 28.06
N CYS A 431 2.91 31.54 27.29
CA CYS A 431 1.72 32.38 27.37
C CYS A 431 0.96 32.21 28.69
N VAL A 432 0.88 31.00 29.27
CA VAL A 432 0.27 30.78 30.60
C VAL A 432 1.08 31.48 31.70
N TRP A 433 2.40 31.36 31.67
CA TRP A 433 3.29 32.04 32.61
C TRP A 433 3.21 33.57 32.50
N LEU A 434 3.26 34.10 31.26
CA LEU A 434 3.11 35.53 31.00
C LEU A 434 1.73 36.06 31.42
N ALA A 435 0.64 35.34 31.13
CA ALA A 435 -0.70 35.73 31.53
C ALA A 435 -0.84 35.82 33.06
N TYR A 436 -0.29 34.84 33.78
CA TYR A 436 -0.26 34.87 35.25
C TYR A 436 0.56 36.05 35.78
N MET A 437 1.77 36.28 35.26
CA MET A 437 2.62 37.40 35.69
C MET A 437 2.03 38.78 35.37
N LEU A 438 1.28 38.92 34.27
CA LEU A 438 0.54 40.14 33.94
C LEU A 438 -0.68 40.34 34.84
N ALA A 439 -1.34 39.25 35.26
CA ALA A 439 -2.50 39.31 36.16
C ALA A 439 -2.13 39.64 37.62
N THR A 440 -0.92 39.33 38.06
CA THR A 440 -0.43 39.61 39.43
C THR A 440 0.41 40.88 39.55
N ALA A 441 0.59 41.65 38.47
CA ALA A 441 1.19 42.97 38.54
C ALA A 441 0.31 43.94 39.37
N PRO A 442 0.88 44.76 40.28
CA PRO A 442 2.29 45.09 40.43
C PRO A 442 3.09 44.20 41.42
N ALA A 443 2.49 43.16 42.02
CA ALA A 443 3.15 42.37 43.06
C ALA A 443 4.35 41.53 42.56
N CYS A 444 4.39 41.18 41.27
CA CYS A 444 5.49 40.45 40.63
C CYS A 444 6.25 41.32 39.63
N VAL A 445 7.20 42.14 40.11
CA VAL A 445 8.17 42.87 39.26
C VAL A 445 9.34 41.96 38.88
N VAL A 446 9.92 42.11 37.68
CA VAL A 446 11.13 41.38 37.26
C VAL A 446 12.32 41.86 38.10
N ARG A 447 12.70 41.10 39.13
CA ARG A 447 13.89 41.34 39.95
C ARG A 447 14.98 40.34 39.61
N THR A 448 15.91 40.74 38.74
CA THR A 448 17.14 39.95 38.54
C THR A 448 18.13 40.21 39.67
N TYR A 449 19.03 39.27 39.95
CA TYR A 449 20.04 39.41 41.01
C TYR A 449 20.91 40.67 40.84
N ARG A 450 21.26 41.02 39.59
CA ARG A 450 21.97 42.28 39.27
C ARG A 450 21.11 43.53 39.44
N LEU A 451 19.84 43.51 39.04
CA LEU A 451 18.89 44.62 39.26
C LEU A 451 18.49 44.78 40.73
N ARG A 452 18.79 43.81 41.60
CA ARG A 452 18.60 43.94 43.05
C ARG A 452 19.75 44.69 43.75
N GLN A 453 20.88 44.89 43.07
CA GLN A 453 22.03 45.68 43.56
C GLN A 453 22.06 47.13 43.02
N LEU A 454 21.14 47.48 42.11
CA LEU A 454 21.02 48.81 41.51
C LEU A 454 19.61 49.34 41.81
N ASP A 455 19.51 50.44 42.55
CA ASP A 455 18.24 50.96 43.09
C ASP A 455 17.15 51.23 42.04
N ASP A 456 15.91 51.27 42.54
CA ASP A 456 14.54 51.30 41.97
C ASP A 456 14.21 51.94 40.59
N LEU A 457 15.16 52.52 39.85
CA LEU A 457 14.90 53.32 38.65
C LEU A 457 14.55 52.54 37.37
N LEU A 458 14.72 51.21 37.34
CA LEU A 458 14.45 50.35 36.17
C LEU A 458 13.51 49.17 36.51
N GLN A 459 12.32 49.49 37.04
CA GLN A 459 11.23 48.52 37.21
C GLN A 459 10.68 48.02 35.87
N ARG A 460 11.32 46.98 35.30
CA ARG A 460 10.87 46.35 34.06
C ARG A 460 9.68 45.42 34.31
N ARG A 461 8.63 45.57 33.49
CA ARG A 461 7.48 44.66 33.47
C ARG A 461 7.88 43.32 32.84
N TRP A 462 7.07 42.28 33.08
CA TRP A 462 7.27 40.98 32.42
C TRP A 462 6.99 41.10 30.92
N ASP A 463 8.05 40.95 30.12
CA ASP A 463 8.00 40.88 28.67
C ASP A 463 7.96 39.41 28.22
N TYR A 464 7.33 39.11 27.09
CA TYR A 464 7.30 37.75 26.51
C TYR A 464 8.69 37.13 26.37
N THR A 465 9.72 37.92 26.04
CA THR A 465 11.11 37.46 25.93
C THR A 465 11.69 36.99 27.26
N THR A 466 11.38 37.69 28.37
CA THR A 466 11.80 37.28 29.72
C THR A 466 11.06 36.04 30.19
N SER A 467 9.75 35.94 29.94
CA SER A 467 8.94 34.76 30.20
C SER A 467 9.41 33.53 29.39
N PHE A 468 9.78 33.74 28.12
CA PHE A 468 10.33 32.69 27.26
C PHE A 468 11.69 32.19 27.76
N TYR A 469 12.60 33.12 28.11
CA TYR A 469 13.92 32.80 28.63
C TYR A 469 13.87 31.95 29.91
N VAL A 470 13.06 32.35 30.90
CA VAL A 470 12.90 31.59 32.16
C VAL A 470 12.39 30.18 31.89
N LEU A 471 11.37 30.00 31.04
CA LEU A 471 10.83 28.66 30.80
C LEU A 471 11.76 27.78 29.98
N ILE A 472 12.48 28.32 28.99
CA ILE A 472 13.42 27.51 28.20
C ILE A 472 14.67 27.13 29.02
N SER A 473 15.19 28.01 29.90
CA SER A 473 16.33 27.68 30.77
C SER A 473 15.99 26.56 31.76
N GLU A 474 14.78 26.57 32.30
CA GLU A 474 14.31 25.54 33.23
C GLU A 474 13.88 24.24 32.53
N PHE A 475 13.25 24.31 31.35
CA PHE A 475 12.90 23.12 30.55
C PHE A 475 14.14 22.37 30.06
N THR A 476 15.17 23.10 29.62
CA THR A 476 16.47 22.52 29.24
C THR A 476 17.32 22.12 30.45
N SER A 477 16.88 22.46 31.67
CA SER A 477 17.66 22.30 32.92
C SER A 477 19.04 22.98 32.87
N ALA A 478 19.18 24.04 32.07
CA ALA A 478 20.38 24.86 31.99
C ALA A 478 20.58 25.72 33.25
N GLY A 479 19.49 26.10 33.92
CA GLY A 479 19.49 26.78 35.22
C GLY A 479 19.97 28.23 35.16
N GLY A 480 19.04 29.18 35.31
CA GLY A 480 19.39 30.60 35.39
C GLY A 480 19.22 31.13 36.81
N GLU A 481 20.31 31.31 37.57
CA GLU A 481 20.30 31.85 38.96
C GLU A 481 19.82 33.32 39.07
N GLU A 482 19.37 33.92 37.98
CA GLU A 482 19.13 35.36 37.90
C GLU A 482 17.83 35.82 38.55
N PHE A 483 16.78 34.99 38.70
CA PHE A 483 15.43 35.47 39.04
C PHE A 483 14.98 35.14 40.46
N SER A 484 14.49 36.16 41.19
CA SER A 484 13.84 35.97 42.49
C SER A 484 12.31 36.10 42.39
N LEU A 485 11.60 35.02 42.74
CA LEU A 485 10.13 34.98 42.78
C LEU A 485 9.63 35.26 44.20
N SER A 486 8.71 36.22 44.36
CA SER A 486 8.06 36.55 45.63
C SER A 486 6.65 35.97 45.70
N GLY A 487 6.41 35.11 46.71
CA GLY A 487 5.11 34.49 47.00
C GLY A 487 5.00 33.02 46.57
N LEU A 488 4.09 32.27 47.21
CA LEU A 488 3.95 30.81 47.01
C LEU A 488 3.30 30.42 45.68
N VAL A 489 2.32 31.20 45.20
CA VAL A 489 1.54 30.86 43.99
C VAL A 489 2.40 30.85 42.70
N PRO A 490 3.32 31.81 42.45
CA PRO A 490 4.27 31.72 41.34
C PRO A 490 5.11 30.44 41.37
N PHE A 491 5.58 29.98 42.54
CA PHE A 491 6.34 28.74 42.66
C PHE A 491 5.51 27.50 42.33
N ILE A 492 4.25 27.45 42.76
CA ILE A 492 3.33 26.34 42.44
C ILE A 492 3.09 26.29 40.92
N ILE A 493 2.77 27.42 40.30
CA ILE A 493 2.51 27.49 38.85
C ILE A 493 3.78 27.15 38.06
N LEU A 494 4.94 27.67 38.46
CA LEU A 494 6.21 27.29 37.85
C LEU A 494 6.44 25.79 38.00
N GLY A 495 6.30 25.20 39.19
CA GLY A 495 6.44 23.75 39.41
C GLY A 495 5.53 22.88 38.53
N VAL A 496 4.28 23.32 38.30
CA VAL A 496 3.34 22.65 37.37
C VAL A 496 3.78 22.80 35.90
N LEU A 497 4.23 23.99 35.49
CA LEU A 497 4.75 24.21 34.14
C LEU A 497 6.07 23.46 33.89
N LEU A 498 6.95 23.36 34.90
CA LEU A 498 8.22 22.62 34.80
C LEU A 498 8.00 21.10 34.76
N SER A 499 7.12 20.56 35.60
CA SER A 499 6.81 19.12 35.57
C SER A 499 6.17 18.73 34.23
N SER A 500 5.18 19.49 33.74
CA SER A 500 4.58 19.25 32.42
C SER A 500 5.57 19.48 31.26
N GLY A 501 6.43 20.50 31.34
CA GLY A 501 7.49 20.77 30.35
C GLY A 501 8.55 19.66 30.26
N LYS A 502 9.00 19.12 31.40
CA LYS A 502 9.95 17.99 31.41
C LYS A 502 9.32 16.69 30.91
N VAL A 503 8.04 16.44 31.19
CA VAL A 503 7.28 15.32 30.58
C VAL A 503 7.19 15.51 29.06
N LEU A 504 6.89 16.70 28.57
CA LEU A 504 6.86 17.00 27.13
C LEU A 504 8.23 16.77 26.48
N ALA A 505 9.32 17.25 27.09
CA ALA A 505 10.68 17.03 26.60
C ALA A 505 11.03 15.53 26.53
N ALA A 506 10.65 14.74 27.54
CA ALA A 506 10.83 13.29 27.50
C ALA A 506 10.04 12.63 26.35
N VAL A 507 8.81 13.08 26.06
CA VAL A 507 8.00 12.59 24.93
C VAL A 507 8.61 12.98 23.58
N THR A 508 9.17 14.19 23.41
CA THR A 508 9.82 14.58 22.15
C THR A 508 11.12 13.80 21.91
N VAL A 509 11.88 13.48 22.97
CA VAL A 509 13.04 12.58 22.89
C VAL A 509 12.62 11.15 22.54
N ALA A 510 11.60 10.61 23.21
CA ALA A 510 11.11 9.25 22.96
C ALA A 510 10.57 9.06 21.53
N THR A 511 9.80 10.03 21.02
CA THR A 511 9.31 10.01 19.63
C THR A 511 10.43 10.17 18.60
N SER A 512 11.46 10.97 18.90
CA SER A 512 12.67 11.07 18.06
C SER A 512 13.46 9.75 18.05
N MET A 513 13.59 9.08 19.19
CA MET A 513 14.23 7.76 19.28
C MET A 513 13.44 6.69 18.50
N GLN A 514 12.11 6.68 18.62
CA GLN A 514 11.23 5.78 17.85
C GLN A 514 11.37 6.02 16.34
N LEU A 515 11.47 7.29 15.91
CA LEU A 515 11.70 7.63 14.51
C LEU A 515 13.05 7.06 14.02
N THR A 516 14.14 7.28 14.73
CA THR A 516 15.46 6.73 14.40
C THR A 516 15.43 5.20 14.31
N TYR A 517 14.78 4.52 15.27
CA TYR A 517 14.58 3.07 15.21
C TYR A 517 13.78 2.64 13.98
N SER A 518 12.75 3.38 13.60
CA SER A 518 11.92 3.08 12.43
C SER A 518 12.68 3.22 11.09
N THR A 519 13.67 4.14 11.02
CA THR A 519 14.51 4.29 9.83
C THR A 519 15.55 3.18 9.67
N GLN A 520 16.05 2.62 10.78
CA GLN A 520 16.99 1.50 10.78
C GLN A 520 16.31 0.12 10.87
N PHE A 521 14.98 0.07 10.71
CA PHE A 521 14.18 -1.13 10.95
C PHE A 521 14.59 -2.33 10.08
N ALA A 522 14.85 -2.13 8.78
CA ALA A 522 15.26 -3.22 7.91
C ALA A 522 16.67 -3.75 8.23
N LEU A 523 17.61 -2.86 8.61
CA LEU A 523 18.95 -3.26 9.07
C LEU A 523 18.84 -4.11 10.34
N ASN A 524 18.09 -3.64 11.33
CA ASN A 524 17.89 -4.35 12.60
C ASN A 524 17.27 -5.75 12.39
N ILE A 525 16.30 -5.89 11.47
CA ILE A 525 15.74 -7.20 11.10
C ILE A 525 16.78 -8.08 10.42
N TYR A 526 17.54 -7.52 9.46
CA TYR A 526 18.52 -8.26 8.70
C TYR A 526 19.65 -8.77 9.59
N GLU A 527 20.17 -7.91 10.47
CA GLU A 527 21.20 -8.25 11.45
C GLU A 527 20.70 -9.33 12.43
N LYS A 528 19.48 -9.19 12.97
CA LYS A 528 18.88 -10.18 13.85
C LYS A 528 18.79 -11.56 13.17
N ARG A 529 18.22 -11.63 11.96
CA ARG A 529 18.11 -12.88 11.19
C ARG A 529 19.46 -13.48 10.83
N SER A 530 20.44 -12.63 10.53
CA SER A 530 21.80 -13.08 10.21
C SER A 530 22.50 -13.67 11.43
N LYS A 531 22.33 -13.07 12.62
CA LYS A 531 22.83 -13.62 13.88
C LYS A 531 22.16 -14.95 14.22
N GLU A 532 20.82 -15.01 14.16
CA GLU A 532 20.06 -16.26 14.37
C GLU A 532 20.55 -17.40 13.46
N LEU A 533 20.79 -17.12 12.17
CA LEU A 533 21.36 -18.09 11.22
C LEU A 533 22.79 -18.51 11.59
N VAL A 534 23.65 -17.56 11.95
CA VAL A 534 25.06 -17.84 12.32
C VAL A 534 25.15 -18.63 13.61
N ASP A 535 24.32 -18.33 14.61
CA ASP A 535 24.25 -19.07 15.86
C ASP A 535 23.75 -20.51 15.62
N MET A 536 22.73 -20.70 14.76
CA MET A 536 22.30 -22.05 14.35
C MET A 536 23.42 -22.81 13.65
N LEU A 537 24.11 -22.22 12.67
CA LEU A 537 25.20 -22.88 11.94
C LEU A 537 26.38 -23.22 12.85
N LYS A 538 26.72 -22.33 13.79
CA LYS A 538 27.74 -22.59 14.82
C LYS A 538 27.36 -23.77 15.72
N ASN A 539 26.09 -23.86 16.12
CA ASN A 539 25.56 -24.99 16.90
C ASN A 539 25.54 -26.31 16.12
N GLN A 540 25.44 -26.25 14.78
CA GLN A 540 25.58 -27.41 13.88
C GLN A 540 27.06 -27.78 13.58
N GLY A 541 28.03 -27.14 14.24
CA GLY A 541 29.45 -27.49 14.12
C GLY A 541 30.14 -26.93 12.87
N LEU A 542 29.58 -25.93 12.19
CA LEU A 542 30.22 -25.31 11.02
C LEU A 542 31.54 -24.64 11.40
N SER A 543 32.57 -24.76 10.55
CA SER A 543 33.90 -24.20 10.84
C SER A 543 33.88 -22.66 10.91
N ASN A 544 34.70 -22.09 11.80
CA ASN A 544 34.87 -20.63 11.90
C ASN A 544 35.27 -19.98 10.57
N PHE A 545 35.99 -20.69 9.70
CA PHE A 545 36.34 -20.22 8.36
C PHE A 545 35.10 -20.09 7.45
N GLN A 546 34.24 -21.12 7.41
CA GLN A 546 32.98 -21.08 6.64
C GLN A 546 32.01 -20.03 7.19
N LEU A 547 31.91 -19.89 8.52
CA LEU A 547 31.11 -18.84 9.17
C LEU A 547 31.62 -17.44 8.80
N ASN A 548 32.93 -17.22 8.81
CA ASN A 548 33.53 -15.96 8.40
C ASN A 548 33.28 -15.66 6.91
N LYS A 549 33.38 -16.67 6.02
CA LYS A 549 33.04 -16.53 4.58
C LYS A 549 31.57 -16.12 4.40
N LEU A 550 30.65 -16.76 5.12
CA LEU A 550 29.23 -16.41 5.11
C LEU A 550 28.99 -14.98 5.64
N LEU A 551 29.63 -14.59 6.73
CA LEU A 551 29.53 -13.24 7.32
C LEU A 551 30.10 -12.14 6.41
N VAL A 552 31.10 -12.44 5.57
CA VAL A 552 31.57 -11.52 4.52
C VAL A 552 30.50 -11.36 3.44
N TYR A 553 29.96 -12.46 2.92
CA TYR A 553 28.89 -12.43 1.91
C TYR A 553 27.64 -11.68 2.41
N ILE A 554 27.17 -11.96 3.63
CA ILE A 554 26.02 -11.31 4.26
C ILE A 554 26.23 -9.79 4.38
N ARG A 555 27.44 -9.34 4.77
CA ARG A 555 27.76 -7.90 4.86
C ARG A 555 27.82 -7.23 3.49
N GLN A 556 28.42 -7.89 2.49
CA GLN A 556 28.45 -7.39 1.12
C GLN A 556 27.05 -7.30 0.51
N LEU A 557 26.17 -8.27 0.75
CA LEU A 557 24.77 -8.24 0.31
C LEU A 557 23.98 -7.11 0.97
N TRP A 558 24.24 -6.80 2.25
CA TRP A 558 23.64 -5.61 2.87
C TRP A 558 24.14 -4.31 2.25
N GLN A 559 25.45 -4.16 2.10
CA GLN A 559 26.08 -2.93 1.59
C GLN A 559 25.71 -2.63 0.14
N THR A 560 25.53 -3.65 -0.70
CA THR A 560 25.26 -3.48 -2.13
C THR A 560 23.78 -3.53 -2.51
N GLU A 561 22.94 -4.26 -1.76
CA GLU A 561 21.56 -4.62 -2.17
C GLU A 561 20.56 -4.63 -1.00
N ARG A 562 20.90 -4.02 0.14
CA ARG A 562 20.08 -4.02 1.38
C ARG A 562 19.63 -5.43 1.80
N GLY A 563 20.49 -6.43 1.58
CA GLY A 563 20.29 -7.80 2.05
C GLY A 563 19.29 -8.62 1.23
N ARG A 564 19.00 -8.21 -0.02
CA ARG A 564 18.00 -8.86 -0.88
C ARG A 564 18.61 -9.17 -2.25
N GLN A 565 18.15 -10.23 -2.91
CA GLN A 565 18.53 -10.55 -4.29
C GLN A 565 17.41 -10.09 -5.23
N LEU A 566 16.24 -10.74 -5.17
CA LEU A 566 15.02 -10.27 -5.82
C LEU A 566 14.09 -9.58 -4.79
N PRO A 567 13.53 -8.39 -5.06
CA PRO A 567 12.56 -7.76 -4.16
C PRO A 567 11.36 -8.66 -3.85
N ALA A 568 11.11 -8.90 -2.56
CA ALA A 568 10.07 -9.81 -2.09
C ALA A 568 8.65 -9.44 -2.58
N LEU A 569 8.39 -8.17 -2.88
CA LEU A 569 7.13 -7.73 -3.48
C LEU A 569 6.88 -8.33 -4.86
N ILE A 570 7.91 -8.60 -5.67
CA ILE A 570 7.75 -9.24 -7.00
C ILE A 570 7.20 -10.66 -6.86
N ARG A 571 7.47 -11.36 -5.73
CA ARG A 571 6.85 -12.66 -5.42
C ARG A 571 5.41 -12.55 -4.88
N GLN A 572 4.94 -11.34 -4.58
CA GLN A 572 3.60 -11.02 -4.05
C GLN A 572 2.68 -10.31 -5.08
N THR A 573 3.15 -10.07 -6.31
CA THR A 573 2.30 -9.59 -7.40
C THR A 573 1.42 -10.72 -7.94
N PRO A 574 0.25 -10.40 -8.52
CA PRO A 574 -0.60 -11.40 -9.19
C PRO A 574 0.14 -12.06 -10.35
N TYR A 575 -0.21 -13.31 -10.68
CA TYR A 575 0.51 -14.14 -11.65
C TYR A 575 0.82 -13.41 -12.96
N VAL A 576 -0.21 -12.93 -13.68
CA VAL A 576 -0.06 -12.23 -14.97
C VAL A 576 0.87 -11.02 -14.85
N ARG A 577 0.67 -10.16 -13.83
CA ARG A 577 1.56 -9.01 -13.60
C ARG A 577 3.00 -9.42 -13.30
N ARG A 578 3.21 -10.54 -12.61
CA ARG A 578 4.54 -11.09 -12.35
C ARG A 578 5.19 -11.58 -13.65
N CYS A 579 4.42 -12.21 -14.54
CA CYS A 579 4.86 -12.54 -15.90
C CYS A 579 5.28 -11.30 -16.68
N ASP A 580 4.46 -10.25 -16.70
CA ASP A 580 4.76 -9.02 -17.44
C ASP A 580 6.01 -8.31 -16.89
N LEU A 581 6.16 -8.24 -15.56
CA LEU A 581 7.35 -7.66 -14.91
C LEU A 581 8.62 -8.47 -15.19
N MET A 582 8.59 -9.79 -15.01
CA MET A 582 9.76 -10.65 -15.24
C MET A 582 10.12 -10.70 -16.74
N ALA A 583 9.14 -10.62 -17.64
CA ALA A 583 9.36 -10.48 -19.08
C ALA A 583 9.98 -9.12 -19.46
N ALA A 584 9.58 -8.03 -18.81
CA ALA A 584 10.20 -6.71 -19.00
C ALA A 584 11.65 -6.66 -18.51
N MET A 585 11.96 -7.23 -17.34
CA MET A 585 13.31 -7.21 -16.75
C MET A 585 14.28 -8.21 -17.43
N PHE A 586 13.80 -9.44 -17.70
CA PHE A 586 14.68 -10.57 -18.03
C PHE A 586 14.32 -11.28 -19.34
N GLY A 587 13.21 -10.91 -20.00
CA GLY A 587 12.76 -11.56 -21.24
C GLY A 587 13.76 -11.47 -22.39
N GLN A 588 14.60 -10.43 -22.43
CA GLN A 588 15.63 -10.31 -23.46
C GLN A 588 16.67 -11.45 -23.42
N HIS A 589 17.03 -11.93 -22.22
CA HIS A 589 17.97 -13.03 -22.04
C HIS A 589 17.44 -14.35 -22.65
N LEU A 590 16.12 -14.59 -22.54
CA LEU A 590 15.48 -15.75 -23.15
C LEU A 590 15.28 -15.58 -24.67
N ARG A 591 14.94 -14.37 -25.15
CA ARG A 591 14.79 -14.09 -26.59
C ARG A 591 16.11 -14.21 -27.35
N ASN A 592 17.22 -13.79 -26.74
CA ASN A 592 18.56 -13.88 -27.32
C ASN A 592 19.16 -15.30 -27.23
N CYS A 593 18.64 -16.16 -26.34
CA CYS A 593 19.14 -17.52 -26.16
C CYS A 593 18.73 -18.42 -27.34
N TYR A 594 19.71 -19.03 -28.02
CA TYR A 594 19.49 -19.90 -29.18
C TYR A 594 18.39 -20.96 -28.94
N ILE A 595 18.40 -21.64 -27.79
CA ILE A 595 17.39 -22.65 -27.43
C ILE A 595 15.97 -22.09 -27.44
N PHE A 596 15.75 -20.91 -26.85
CA PHE A 596 14.40 -20.37 -26.62
C PHE A 596 13.94 -19.34 -27.65
N ALA A 597 14.81 -18.88 -28.56
CA ALA A 597 14.45 -17.97 -29.65
C ALA A 597 13.22 -18.46 -30.44
N ASP A 598 12.31 -17.56 -30.82
CA ASP A 598 11.11 -17.86 -31.64
C ASP A 598 10.16 -18.94 -31.09
N THR A 599 10.25 -19.32 -29.81
CA THR A 599 9.33 -20.29 -29.19
C THR A 599 7.91 -19.74 -28.97
N GLY A 600 7.76 -18.41 -29.01
CA GLY A 600 6.49 -17.69 -28.92
C GLY A 600 6.33 -16.95 -27.59
N GLU A 601 5.84 -15.72 -27.64
CA GLU A 601 5.77 -14.82 -26.49
C GLU A 601 4.97 -15.41 -25.29
N PRO A 602 3.82 -16.11 -25.45
CA PRO A 602 3.10 -16.68 -24.31
C PRO A 602 3.93 -17.70 -23.51
N PHE A 603 4.79 -18.48 -24.17
CA PHE A 603 5.69 -19.43 -23.52
C PHE A 603 6.85 -18.68 -22.83
N LEU A 604 7.54 -17.79 -23.55
CA LEU A 604 8.64 -16.98 -22.99
C LEU A 604 8.22 -16.17 -21.77
N ARG A 605 7.05 -15.52 -21.83
CA ARG A 605 6.49 -14.71 -20.74
C ARG A 605 6.21 -15.52 -19.47
N GLN A 606 5.88 -16.81 -19.60
CA GLN A 606 5.71 -17.72 -18.47
C GLN A 606 7.05 -18.30 -18.01
N LEU A 607 7.98 -18.54 -18.94
CA LEU A 607 9.33 -19.03 -18.65
C LEU A 607 10.15 -18.03 -17.82
N THR A 608 10.04 -16.73 -18.07
CA THR A 608 10.76 -15.69 -17.29
C THR A 608 10.40 -15.69 -15.79
N VAL A 609 9.20 -16.17 -15.44
CA VAL A 609 8.71 -16.23 -14.05
C VAL A 609 9.37 -17.37 -13.26
N LEU A 610 9.95 -18.34 -13.96
CA LEU A 610 10.69 -19.47 -13.40
C LEU A 610 12.20 -19.15 -13.24
N LEU A 611 12.64 -17.95 -13.66
CA LEU A 611 14.02 -17.51 -13.45
C LEU A 611 14.24 -17.08 -11.99
N ASP A 612 15.18 -17.73 -11.33
CA ASP A 612 15.69 -17.30 -10.03
C ASP A 612 16.88 -16.36 -10.24
N TYR A 613 16.69 -15.08 -9.85
CA TYR A 613 17.71 -14.05 -9.85
C TYR A 613 18.55 -14.11 -8.57
N THR A 614 19.87 -14.24 -8.73
CA THR A 614 20.85 -14.42 -7.65
C THR A 614 22.07 -13.52 -7.85
N ILE A 615 22.77 -13.21 -6.76
CA ILE A 615 23.92 -12.29 -6.76
C ILE A 615 25.12 -12.98 -6.13
N PHE A 616 26.26 -12.88 -6.79
CA PHE A 616 27.55 -13.41 -6.35
C PHE A 616 28.58 -12.27 -6.25
N PHE A 617 29.46 -12.35 -5.26
CA PHE A 617 30.55 -11.38 -5.05
C PHE A 617 31.90 -11.97 -5.50
N PRO A 618 32.91 -11.11 -5.79
CA PRO A 618 34.23 -11.55 -6.25
C PRO A 618 34.82 -12.72 -5.46
N GLY A 619 35.36 -13.71 -6.17
CA GLY A 619 35.97 -14.91 -5.61
C GLY A 619 35.00 -16.01 -5.20
N ASN A 620 33.67 -15.79 -5.25
CA ASN A 620 32.70 -16.86 -5.05
C ASN A 620 32.48 -17.67 -6.33
N TYR A 621 32.29 -18.98 -6.17
CA TYR A 621 31.89 -19.88 -7.24
C TYR A 621 30.37 -19.83 -7.37
N ILE A 622 29.90 -19.83 -8.62
CA ILE A 622 28.49 -19.97 -8.99
C ILE A 622 28.16 -21.47 -9.08
N VAL A 623 29.07 -22.21 -9.73
CA VAL A 623 29.04 -23.67 -9.95
C VAL A 623 30.48 -24.19 -9.90
N VAL A 624 30.70 -25.39 -9.39
CA VAL A 624 32.00 -26.07 -9.37
C VAL A 624 32.01 -27.22 -10.39
N ALA A 625 33.17 -27.49 -11.00
CA ALA A 625 33.33 -28.62 -11.91
C ALA A 625 32.98 -29.94 -11.20
N GLY A 626 32.15 -30.78 -11.84
CA GLY A 626 31.59 -32.01 -11.26
C GLY A 626 30.19 -31.85 -10.64
N ASP A 627 29.73 -30.63 -10.34
CA ASP A 627 28.35 -30.41 -9.87
C ASP A 627 27.34 -30.82 -10.95
N SER A 628 26.19 -31.39 -10.55
CA SER A 628 25.08 -31.73 -11.44
C SER A 628 23.76 -31.15 -10.90
N ASP A 629 23.58 -29.85 -11.09
CA ASP A 629 22.49 -29.05 -10.52
C ASP A 629 21.18 -29.07 -11.34
N ALA A 630 21.24 -29.57 -12.57
CA ALA A 630 20.17 -29.54 -13.57
C ALA A 630 19.67 -28.11 -13.88
N ARG A 631 20.59 -27.14 -13.96
CA ARG A 631 20.28 -25.72 -14.24
C ARG A 631 21.09 -25.17 -15.40
N MET A 632 20.48 -24.21 -16.09
CA MET A 632 21.14 -23.32 -17.04
C MET A 632 21.15 -21.88 -16.50
N PHE A 633 22.14 -21.10 -16.91
CA PHE A 633 22.44 -19.79 -16.34
C PHE A 633 22.64 -18.73 -17.42
N TRP A 634 22.18 -17.50 -17.15
CA TRP A 634 22.45 -16.30 -17.93
C TRP A 634 23.15 -15.27 -17.06
N LEU A 635 24.22 -14.67 -17.61
CA LEU A 635 24.95 -13.60 -16.96
C LEU A 635 24.22 -12.26 -17.21
N HIS A 636 23.49 -11.76 -16.22
CA HIS A 636 22.72 -10.51 -16.35
C HIS A 636 23.64 -9.27 -16.29
N ALA A 637 24.58 -9.26 -15.34
CA ALA A 637 25.60 -8.22 -15.21
C ALA A 637 26.83 -8.73 -14.44
N GLY A 638 28.00 -8.13 -14.70
CA GLY A 638 29.28 -8.55 -14.13
C GLY A 638 30.10 -9.44 -15.07
N VAL A 639 31.22 -9.96 -14.59
CA VAL A 639 32.16 -10.83 -15.32
C VAL A 639 32.43 -12.10 -14.52
N VAL A 640 32.39 -13.24 -15.20
CA VAL A 640 32.63 -14.58 -14.65
C VAL A 640 33.83 -15.21 -15.35
N SER A 641 34.78 -15.75 -14.61
CA SER A 641 35.85 -16.57 -15.17
C SER A 641 35.45 -18.05 -15.22
N VAL A 642 35.74 -18.68 -16.34
CA VAL A 642 35.71 -20.13 -16.52
C VAL A 642 37.05 -20.67 -16.03
N VAL A 643 37.01 -21.50 -15.00
CA VAL A 643 38.18 -22.02 -14.29
C VAL A 643 38.22 -23.53 -14.39
N SER A 644 39.36 -24.05 -14.86
CA SER A 644 39.68 -25.48 -14.77
C SER A 644 40.68 -25.73 -13.65
N ALA A 645 40.38 -26.72 -12.82
CA ALA A 645 41.19 -27.13 -11.69
C ALA A 645 42.02 -28.38 -12.05
N THR A 646 43.24 -28.17 -12.53
CA THR A 646 44.19 -29.25 -12.83
C THR A 646 45.14 -29.44 -11.66
N GLY A 647 44.73 -30.26 -10.69
CA GLY A 647 45.48 -30.47 -9.44
C GLY A 647 45.25 -29.34 -8.43
N VAL A 648 46.31 -28.63 -8.04
CA VAL A 648 46.27 -27.59 -6.99
C VAL A 648 46.12 -26.18 -7.58
N THR A 649 46.44 -25.98 -8.87
CA THR A 649 46.41 -24.67 -9.52
C THR A 649 45.13 -24.46 -10.32
N GLU A 650 44.48 -23.33 -10.08
CA GLU A 650 43.34 -22.86 -10.86
C GLU A 650 43.83 -22.14 -12.12
N THR A 651 43.44 -22.65 -13.29
CA THR A 651 43.72 -21.99 -14.58
C THR A 651 42.46 -21.31 -15.10
N LYS A 652 42.56 -19.99 -15.38
CA LYS A 652 41.48 -19.23 -16.02
C LYS A 652 41.55 -19.48 -17.54
N GLN A 653 40.48 -20.01 -18.11
CA GLN A 653 40.40 -20.31 -19.54
C GLN A 653 39.71 -19.17 -20.31
N GLU A 654 38.53 -18.74 -19.84
CA GLU A 654 37.67 -17.77 -20.53
C GLU A 654 37.04 -16.78 -19.54
N LEU A 655 36.59 -15.62 -20.06
CA LEU A 655 35.88 -14.58 -19.32
C LEU A 655 34.52 -14.29 -19.96
N LEU A 656 33.46 -14.79 -19.34
CA LEU A 656 32.08 -14.55 -19.74
C LEU A 656 31.61 -13.14 -19.35
N ARG A 657 30.81 -12.54 -20.21
CA ARG A 657 30.30 -11.16 -20.17
C ARG A 657 28.77 -11.11 -20.09
N PRO A 658 28.17 -9.95 -19.76
CA PRO A 658 26.72 -9.80 -19.71
C PRO A 658 26.04 -10.17 -21.03
N GLY A 659 25.08 -11.09 -20.96
CA GLY A 659 24.41 -11.71 -22.10
C GLY A 659 24.82 -13.17 -22.37
N ASP A 660 26.00 -13.60 -21.91
CA ASP A 660 26.49 -14.95 -22.14
C ASP A 660 25.74 -16.00 -21.30
N THR A 661 25.68 -17.23 -21.82
CA THR A 661 24.95 -18.35 -21.23
C THR A 661 25.84 -19.55 -20.97
N PHE A 662 25.70 -20.20 -19.82
CA PHE A 662 26.42 -21.42 -19.48
C PHE A 662 25.49 -22.44 -18.79
N GLY A 663 25.93 -23.70 -18.70
CA GLY A 663 25.10 -24.78 -18.15
C GLY A 663 23.92 -25.19 -19.02
N VAL A 664 23.87 -24.80 -20.30
CA VAL A 664 22.70 -25.05 -21.18
C VAL A 664 22.35 -26.53 -21.27
N ILE A 665 23.37 -27.39 -21.41
CA ILE A 665 23.21 -28.85 -21.49
C ILE A 665 22.71 -29.43 -20.16
N GLN A 666 23.27 -28.98 -19.04
CA GLN A 666 22.85 -29.37 -17.69
C GLN A 666 21.41 -28.90 -17.40
N GLY A 667 21.00 -27.74 -17.90
CA GLY A 667 19.62 -27.28 -17.84
C GLY A 667 18.63 -27.99 -18.77
N LEU A 668 19.11 -28.79 -19.72
CA LEU A 668 18.32 -29.63 -20.63
C LEU A 668 18.23 -31.09 -20.13
N ASN A 669 19.34 -31.65 -19.61
CA ASN A 669 19.48 -33.05 -19.20
C ASN A 669 19.83 -33.21 -17.72
N ARG A 670 19.18 -34.16 -17.03
CA ARG A 670 19.51 -34.52 -15.64
C ARG A 670 20.80 -35.34 -15.59
N GLY A 671 21.59 -35.15 -14.52
CA GLY A 671 22.75 -35.96 -14.20
C GLY A 671 24.01 -35.69 -15.04
N VAL A 672 23.98 -34.70 -15.94
CA VAL A 672 25.18 -34.24 -16.63
C VAL A 672 25.96 -33.31 -15.68
N PRO A 673 27.24 -33.57 -15.39
CA PRO A 673 28.06 -32.68 -14.57
C PRO A 673 28.54 -31.45 -15.37
N HIS A 674 28.90 -30.37 -14.68
CA HIS A 674 29.61 -29.24 -15.28
C HIS A 674 31.09 -29.57 -15.49
N CYS A 675 31.61 -29.34 -16.69
CA CYS A 675 33.03 -29.62 -17.02
C CYS A 675 34.00 -28.59 -16.41
N PHE A 676 33.52 -27.38 -16.11
CA PHE A 676 34.31 -26.26 -15.63
C PHE A 676 33.68 -25.64 -14.38
N SER A 677 34.52 -24.97 -13.57
CA SER A 677 34.04 -24.16 -12.45
C SER A 677 33.82 -22.73 -12.92
N TYR A 678 32.73 -22.10 -12.49
CA TYR A 678 32.38 -20.72 -12.86
C TYR A 678 32.53 -19.81 -11.65
N LYS A 679 33.48 -18.86 -11.71
CA LYS A 679 33.89 -18.02 -10.57
C LYS A 679 33.63 -16.54 -10.86
N ALA A 680 33.00 -15.83 -9.94
CA ALA A 680 32.74 -14.41 -10.09
C ALA A 680 34.04 -13.59 -9.93
N GLU A 681 34.40 -12.79 -10.95
CA GLU A 681 35.53 -11.85 -10.86
C GLU A 681 35.08 -10.50 -10.29
N THR A 682 33.87 -10.05 -10.66
CA THR A 682 33.25 -8.82 -10.17
C THR A 682 32.05 -9.12 -9.26
N LYS A 683 31.28 -8.10 -8.84
CA LYS A 683 29.89 -8.33 -8.44
C LYS A 683 29.15 -8.84 -9.68
N VAL A 684 28.52 -10.00 -9.56
CA VAL A 684 27.84 -10.70 -10.65
C VAL A 684 26.39 -10.93 -10.28
N SER A 685 25.48 -10.68 -11.22
CA SER A 685 24.07 -11.07 -11.13
C SER A 685 23.78 -12.16 -12.16
N VAL A 686 23.22 -13.27 -11.69
CA VAL A 686 22.96 -14.47 -12.49
C VAL A 686 21.48 -14.81 -12.43
N LEU A 687 20.89 -15.05 -13.59
CA LEU A 687 19.59 -15.68 -13.72
C LEU A 687 19.79 -17.18 -13.87
N SER A 688 19.09 -17.99 -13.09
CA SER A 688 19.13 -19.45 -13.18
C SER A 688 17.75 -20.03 -13.49
N LEU A 689 17.72 -21.07 -14.34
CA LEU A 689 16.51 -21.81 -14.69
C LEU A 689 16.74 -23.30 -14.41
N SER A 690 15.92 -23.89 -13.54
CA SER A 690 16.00 -25.32 -13.22
C SER A 690 15.10 -26.15 -14.13
N LEU A 691 15.65 -27.24 -14.68
CA LEU A 691 14.95 -28.18 -15.56
C LEU A 691 13.60 -28.63 -15.02
N ASP A 692 13.53 -28.90 -13.72
CA ASP A 692 12.33 -29.40 -13.05
C ASP A 692 11.20 -28.35 -12.96
N ALA A 693 11.55 -27.06 -13.02
CA ALA A 693 10.57 -25.97 -12.98
C ALA A 693 9.93 -25.72 -14.36
N TRP A 694 10.70 -25.78 -15.46
CA TRP A 694 10.21 -25.39 -16.79
C TRP A 694 9.77 -26.55 -17.67
N ARG A 695 10.33 -27.75 -17.51
CA ARG A 695 9.91 -28.95 -18.25
C ARG A 695 8.40 -29.24 -18.17
N PRO A 696 7.70 -29.02 -17.03
CA PRO A 696 6.24 -29.18 -16.95
C PRO A 696 5.42 -28.24 -17.85
N LEU A 697 5.99 -27.16 -18.39
CA LEU A 697 5.31 -26.27 -19.32
C LEU A 697 5.27 -26.81 -20.76
N LEU A 698 6.24 -27.64 -21.15
CA LEU A 698 6.39 -28.11 -22.54
C LEU A 698 5.14 -28.78 -23.14
N PRO A 699 4.39 -29.65 -22.44
CA PRO A 699 3.20 -30.30 -23.00
C PRO A 699 2.10 -29.31 -23.44
N PHE A 700 2.04 -28.12 -22.83
CA PHE A 700 1.07 -27.08 -23.18
C PHE A 700 1.52 -26.23 -24.38
N PHE A 701 2.79 -26.34 -24.80
CA PHE A 701 3.38 -25.58 -25.90
C PHE A 701 4.10 -26.50 -26.90
N PRO A 702 3.37 -27.37 -27.64
CA PRO A 702 3.95 -28.37 -28.53
C PRO A 702 4.73 -27.79 -29.73
N SER A 703 4.56 -26.50 -30.05
CA SER A 703 5.37 -25.77 -31.02
C SER A 703 6.72 -25.33 -30.45
N ALA A 704 6.75 -24.90 -29.18
CA ALA A 704 7.99 -24.55 -28.49
C ALA A 704 8.81 -25.82 -28.18
N GLN A 705 8.13 -26.88 -27.72
CA GLN A 705 8.75 -28.18 -27.42
C GLN A 705 9.54 -28.72 -28.61
N ARG A 706 8.95 -28.75 -29.81
CA ARG A 706 9.66 -29.20 -31.03
C ARG A 706 10.91 -28.38 -31.30
N LYS A 707 10.79 -27.05 -31.42
CA LYS A 707 11.94 -26.15 -31.64
C LYS A 707 13.06 -26.32 -30.60
N ILE A 708 12.72 -26.56 -29.34
CA ILE A 708 13.69 -26.78 -28.26
C ILE A 708 14.37 -28.14 -28.42
N MET A 709 13.64 -29.19 -28.80
CA MET A 709 14.19 -30.52 -29.07
C MET A 709 15.12 -30.51 -30.29
N ASP A 710 14.66 -29.97 -31.43
CA ASP A 710 15.44 -29.85 -32.67
C ASP A 710 16.79 -29.15 -32.43
N ARG A 711 16.79 -28.07 -31.64
CA ARG A 711 18.01 -27.31 -31.30
C ARG A 711 18.88 -27.98 -30.24
N ALA A 712 18.29 -28.74 -29.32
CA ALA A 712 19.04 -29.50 -28.35
C ALA A 712 19.85 -30.61 -29.04
N GLU A 713 19.24 -31.34 -29.98
CA GLU A 713 19.90 -32.40 -30.76
C GLU A 713 21.12 -31.86 -31.53
N LEU A 714 21.01 -30.68 -32.15
CA LEU A 714 22.14 -30.00 -32.80
C LEU A 714 23.30 -29.74 -31.81
N LEU A 715 23.01 -29.14 -30.65
CA LEU A 715 24.04 -28.86 -29.64
C LEU A 715 24.70 -30.12 -29.06
N PHE A 716 23.99 -31.24 -28.98
CA PHE A 716 24.59 -32.53 -28.59
C PHE A 716 25.49 -33.10 -29.68
N THR A 717 25.14 -32.89 -30.95
CA THR A 717 25.94 -33.39 -32.08
C THR A 717 27.25 -32.60 -32.21
N ASP A 718 27.19 -31.27 -32.05
CA ASP A 718 28.33 -30.35 -32.17
C ASP A 718 29.34 -30.43 -31.00
N GLN A 719 29.05 -31.16 -29.91
CA GLN A 719 29.98 -31.36 -28.78
C GLN A 719 30.53 -32.79 -28.66
N ILE A 720 30.11 -33.71 -29.52
CA ILE A 720 30.64 -35.09 -29.60
C ILE A 720 31.71 -35.20 -30.71
N LEU A 721 31.80 -34.17 -31.56
CA LEU A 721 32.85 -33.94 -32.57
C LEU A 721 33.92 -32.97 -32.04
#